data_AF-R9JQL2-F1
#
_entry.id   AF-R9JQL2-F1
#
_cell.length_a   1.000
_cell.length_b   1.000
_cell.length_c   1.000
_cell.angle_alpha   90.00
_cell.angle_beta   90.00
_cell.angle_gamma   90.00
#
_symmetry.space_group_name_H-M   'P 1'
#
loop_
_entity.id
_entity.type
_entity.pdbx_description
1 polymer ?
#
loop_
_entity_poly.entity_id
_entity_poly.type
_entity_poly.pdbx_seq_one_letter_code
_entity_poly.pdbx_strand_id
1 'polypeptide(L)'
;MTQKYQCLALESAELLKKKYSQHGSLKGVVEHLEEDALKIFYDVLEKSMVCIQQEGVYTVDLESLAKCCEECFEEFEEPFDIICDKYEEIVDVQREASEYRRERKASRTKYRGYGYGIGGAISSGIKAGTMNMATGIGHSLVNAIGNAGSGAVSSVKQSNIYNDKSVVNSLVNGMYEAVYEVGFEVMDIISEHTNIKYEDISEKEEAEARALSNNILRNGIPEDKLCVAIVRSLQLNPENEELMKYVIDHYGDADCEIEKLGDFFGFDLKKMKKKRIDEKFGKLEKKEYSTEEELIKEKEQIIQLCQKYGIENKEYVKVLDEKWQVIDKKLRTVEGVEYRTRDIARNVEKDISTFNQKCAEYDWNNINLLDENCKEKYEMEIKSINYLEKDFEVQIHERLDVVWEEYIYKQEIIQRLSDPETFLDRFCEIVKNSSFYEGLKKRIHFHDFVLDRKNKAPSFNREDGQALLFIDRTLMGGGKKGTVFTTRKLIEYDKNQVKQVRLAEITSIKTENKKLLVLDAGQNTIMTFEIPFLVADNQVKRYAALLDALALGIAKTDCSSLENNILAMNVMEHTGQIIDQIQQDEDFKEAEGKLDIQGSHSCYENDDINIVEKENNVKREAEIDDNRKTKQPTDKNAVTGGISIKLNKESTDRTECKKKQSVFGVISFIIGIFNILTLGAYFILGIVGIILGIIGIRDKEKKNGFAAIGLTLSVISLVIFAVMIIVALFLGNYTDDDFDMNQSIINQNELEKSVPEYGTNVEIETVYNNENISQIENRKTENTSHDDVKMTIDALIGTYAWTWGENEDFCGAEITIYYDADNTLCIDGYSWSGVSISEISGSVTNIFEDGSIEYLDEWGAGIIIHPANNGGISVEEHGTLGEVGTSFSGEYQKILDDSSNLGVSASTIIEE
;
A
#
# COMPACT_ATOMS: atom_id res chain seq x y z
N MET A 1 4.10 -52.73 2.35
CA MET A 1 3.86 -52.84 3.80
C MET A 1 4.46 -51.65 4.52
N THR A 2 5.70 -51.25 4.21
CA THR A 2 6.37 -50.02 4.68
C THR A 2 5.50 -48.77 4.65
N GLN A 3 4.86 -48.46 3.52
CA GLN A 3 3.98 -47.28 3.40
C GLN A 3 2.74 -47.33 4.32
N LYS A 4 2.16 -48.52 4.60
CA LYS A 4 1.04 -48.64 5.55
C LYS A 4 1.49 -48.16 6.94
N TYR A 5 2.69 -48.53 7.35
CA TYR A 5 3.26 -48.13 8.63
C TYR A 5 3.76 -46.69 8.62
N GLN A 6 4.21 -46.17 7.48
CA GLN A 6 4.47 -44.73 7.30
C GLN A 6 3.20 -43.89 7.51
N CYS A 7 2.07 -44.27 6.92
CA CYS A 7 0.79 -43.58 7.15
C CYS A 7 0.34 -43.68 8.61
N LEU A 8 0.43 -44.87 9.22
CA LEU A 8 0.10 -45.06 10.63
C LEU A 8 1.01 -44.23 11.54
N ALA A 9 2.29 -44.10 11.20
CA ALA A 9 3.27 -43.30 11.93
C ALA A 9 2.92 -41.81 11.87
N LEU A 10 2.61 -41.28 10.68
CA LEU A 10 2.16 -39.89 10.50
C LEU A 10 0.86 -39.61 11.28
N GLU A 11 -0.14 -40.50 11.18
CA GLU A 11 -1.40 -40.39 11.92
C GLU A 11 -1.16 -40.38 13.44
N SER A 12 -0.29 -41.26 13.92
CA SER A 12 0.05 -41.40 15.35
C SER A 12 0.82 -40.20 15.87
N ALA A 13 1.76 -39.69 15.09
CA ALA A 13 2.56 -38.50 15.39
C ALA A 13 1.66 -37.25 15.51
N GLU A 14 0.73 -37.04 14.57
CA GLU A 14 -0.25 -35.94 14.64
C GLU A 14 -1.23 -36.10 15.80
N LEU A 15 -1.66 -37.33 16.11
CA LEU A 15 -2.51 -37.60 17.27
C LEU A 15 -1.79 -37.29 18.58
N LEU A 16 -0.52 -37.71 18.72
CA LEU A 16 0.30 -37.39 19.89
C LEU A 16 0.52 -35.88 20.02
N LYS A 17 0.81 -35.18 18.92
CA LYS A 17 0.94 -33.72 18.89
C LYS A 17 -0.31 -33.03 19.41
N LYS A 18 -1.49 -33.50 18.98
CA LYS A 18 -2.78 -33.02 19.49
C LYS A 18 -2.94 -33.27 20.99
N LYS A 19 -2.55 -34.46 21.49
CA LYS A 19 -2.56 -34.79 22.93
C LYS A 19 -1.63 -33.89 23.72
N TYR A 20 -0.40 -33.67 23.23
CA TYR A 20 0.55 -32.73 23.82
C TYR A 20 -0.07 -31.33 24.01
N SER A 21 -0.68 -30.77 22.95
CA SER A 21 -1.34 -29.46 23.03
C SER A 21 -2.54 -29.43 23.98
N GLN A 22 -3.30 -30.53 24.10
CA GLN A 22 -4.45 -30.63 25.00
C GLN A 22 -4.06 -30.58 26.49
N HIS A 23 -2.85 -31.02 26.83
CA HIS A 23 -2.36 -31.00 28.21
C HIS A 23 -2.03 -29.60 28.73
N GLY A 24 -1.82 -28.62 27.83
CA GLY A 24 -1.76 -27.18 28.15
C GLY A 24 -0.59 -26.72 29.03
N SER A 25 0.25 -27.65 29.50
CA SER A 25 1.36 -27.37 30.42
C SER A 25 2.37 -28.51 30.43
N LEU A 26 3.63 -28.21 30.78
CA LEU A 26 4.67 -29.23 30.96
C LEU A 26 4.29 -30.26 32.01
N LYS A 27 3.61 -29.83 33.08
CA LYS A 27 3.10 -30.71 34.12
C LYS A 27 2.10 -31.71 33.56
N GLY A 28 1.09 -31.25 32.81
CA GLY A 28 0.10 -32.14 32.19
C GLY A 28 0.75 -33.14 31.23
N VAL A 29 1.77 -32.70 30.49
CA VAL A 29 2.58 -33.58 29.62
C VAL A 29 3.28 -34.68 30.42
N VAL A 30 3.98 -34.34 31.50
CA VAL A 30 4.68 -35.32 32.36
C VAL A 30 3.70 -36.27 33.07
N GLU A 31 2.51 -35.79 33.44
CA GLU A 31 1.51 -36.60 34.16
C GLU A 31 0.75 -37.59 33.27
N HIS A 32 0.59 -37.29 31.97
CA HIS A 32 -0.40 -37.98 31.13
C HIS A 32 0.07 -38.38 29.73
N LEU A 33 1.13 -37.79 29.16
CA LEU A 33 1.45 -38.00 27.75
C LEU A 33 1.97 -39.41 27.45
N GLU A 34 2.71 -40.04 28.36
CA GLU A 34 3.18 -41.43 28.21
C GLU A 34 2.01 -42.42 28.09
N GLU A 35 0.96 -42.22 28.89
CA GLU A 35 -0.24 -43.06 28.83
C GLU A 35 -1.00 -42.85 27.51
N ASP A 36 -1.09 -41.60 27.04
CA ASP A 36 -1.65 -41.30 25.72
C ASP A 36 -0.83 -41.96 24.60
N ALA A 37 0.51 -41.85 24.64
CA ALA A 37 1.41 -42.45 23.66
C ALA A 37 1.29 -43.98 23.62
N LEU A 38 1.25 -44.64 24.80
CA LEU A 38 1.04 -46.08 24.91
C LEU A 38 -0.28 -46.52 24.29
N LYS A 39 -1.37 -45.77 24.50
CA LYS A 39 -2.67 -46.07 23.86
C LYS A 39 -2.59 -45.97 22.34
N ILE A 40 -1.98 -44.91 21.82
CA ILE A 40 -1.80 -44.72 20.37
C ILE A 40 -0.97 -45.88 19.79
N PHE A 41 0.12 -46.25 20.46
CA PHE A 41 0.98 -47.36 20.05
C PHE A 41 0.23 -48.70 20.03
N TYR A 42 -0.61 -48.96 21.04
CA TYR A 42 -1.43 -50.15 21.10
C TYR A 42 -2.50 -50.23 20.02
N ASP A 43 -3.13 -49.10 19.69
CA ASP A 43 -4.07 -49.04 18.58
C ASP A 43 -3.38 -49.43 17.26
N VAL A 44 -2.09 -49.08 17.10
CA VAL A 44 -1.27 -49.56 15.97
C VAL A 44 -1.06 -51.07 16.05
N LEU A 45 -0.67 -51.62 17.20
CA LEU A 45 -0.48 -53.07 17.37
C LEU A 45 -1.76 -53.87 17.06
N GLU A 46 -2.94 -53.39 17.46
CA GLU A 46 -4.21 -54.00 17.10
C GLU A 46 -4.46 -53.97 15.58
N LYS A 47 -4.16 -52.85 14.92
CA LYS A 47 -4.21 -52.75 13.45
C LYS A 47 -3.20 -53.69 12.78
N SER A 48 -2.01 -53.84 13.37
CA SER A 48 -0.95 -54.75 12.92
C SER A 48 -1.35 -56.21 13.04
N MET A 49 -2.06 -56.59 14.11
CA MET A 49 -2.63 -57.93 14.27
C MET A 49 -3.58 -58.28 13.12
N VAL A 50 -4.40 -57.33 12.67
CA VAL A 50 -5.26 -57.52 11.49
C VAL A 50 -4.43 -57.75 10.23
N CYS A 51 -3.31 -57.03 10.04
CA CYS A 51 -2.39 -57.26 8.91
C CYS A 51 -1.85 -58.70 8.90
N ILE A 52 -1.34 -59.16 10.04
CA ILE A 52 -0.74 -60.48 10.20
C ILE A 52 -1.78 -61.58 9.90
N GLN A 53 -3.01 -61.41 10.40
CA GLN A 53 -4.11 -62.34 10.17
C GLN A 53 -4.61 -62.37 8.71
N GLN A 54 -4.55 -61.25 7.99
CA GLN A 54 -4.92 -61.17 6.58
C GLN A 54 -3.98 -61.99 5.69
N GLU A 55 -2.71 -62.09 6.07
CA GLU A 55 -1.71 -62.93 5.37
C GLU A 55 -1.76 -64.40 5.80
N GLY A 56 -2.75 -64.80 6.62
CA GLY A 56 -2.99 -66.18 7.03
C GLY A 56 -2.15 -66.65 8.22
N VAL A 57 -1.52 -65.72 8.95
CA VAL A 57 -0.74 -66.03 10.16
C VAL A 57 -1.65 -65.90 11.39
N TYR A 58 -1.96 -67.04 12.03
CA TYR A 58 -2.86 -67.12 13.20
C TYR A 58 -2.17 -67.64 14.48
N THR A 59 -0.86 -67.89 14.42
CA THR A 59 -0.06 -68.40 15.55
C THR A 59 0.49 -67.31 16.45
N VAL A 60 0.35 -66.05 16.05
CA VAL A 60 0.74 -64.87 16.80
C VAL A 60 -0.53 -64.25 17.39
N ASP A 61 -0.48 -63.83 18.65
CA ASP A 61 -1.51 -63.04 19.33
C ASP A 61 -0.98 -61.65 19.69
N LEU A 62 -1.87 -60.76 20.15
CA LEU A 62 -1.51 -59.37 20.48
C LEU A 62 -0.42 -59.30 21.56
N GLU A 63 -0.42 -60.22 22.52
CA GLU A 63 0.60 -60.28 23.58
C GLU A 63 1.98 -60.64 23.02
N SER A 64 2.05 -61.61 22.11
CA SER A 64 3.28 -62.00 21.44
C SER A 64 3.80 -60.90 20.51
N LEU A 65 2.90 -60.23 19.76
CA LEU A 65 3.26 -59.09 18.91
C LEU A 65 3.79 -57.91 19.74
N ALA A 66 3.08 -57.54 20.81
CA ALA A 66 3.49 -56.44 21.68
C ALA A 66 4.85 -56.66 22.34
N LYS A 67 5.22 -57.93 22.54
CA LYS A 67 6.56 -58.30 23.02
C LYS A 67 7.64 -58.16 21.95
N CYS A 68 7.33 -58.45 20.68
CA CYS A 68 8.27 -58.21 19.57
C CYS A 68 8.52 -56.71 19.39
N CYS A 69 7.47 -55.90 19.49
CA CYS A 69 7.55 -54.45 19.31
C CYS A 69 7.87 -53.67 20.61
N GLU A 70 8.37 -54.33 21.66
CA GLU A 70 8.69 -53.67 22.94
C GLU A 70 9.82 -52.64 22.77
N GLU A 71 10.84 -52.99 21.99
CA GLU A 71 11.99 -52.12 21.71
C GLU A 71 11.59 -50.92 20.83
N CYS A 72 10.61 -51.08 19.92
CA CYS A 72 10.16 -49.98 19.08
C CYS A 72 9.62 -48.79 19.89
N PHE A 73 9.01 -49.01 21.05
CA PHE A 73 8.45 -47.91 21.86
C PHE A 73 9.55 -47.06 22.53
N GLU A 74 10.79 -47.56 22.61
CA GLU A 74 11.92 -46.83 23.19
C GLU A 74 12.21 -45.51 22.44
N GLU A 75 11.95 -45.47 21.12
CA GLU A 75 12.08 -44.26 20.28
C GLU A 75 11.24 -43.07 20.80
N PHE A 76 10.09 -43.34 21.44
CA PHE A 76 9.31 -42.31 22.14
C PHE A 76 9.74 -42.11 23.60
N GLU A 77 10.06 -43.20 24.31
CA GLU A 77 10.43 -43.12 25.74
C GLU A 77 11.69 -42.28 25.98
N GLU A 78 12.68 -42.35 25.08
CA GLU A 78 13.93 -41.60 25.21
C GLU A 78 13.73 -40.07 25.26
N PRO A 79 13.09 -39.43 24.26
CA PRO A 79 12.82 -38.00 24.33
C PRO A 79 11.86 -37.63 25.48
N PHE A 80 10.93 -38.51 25.84
CA PHE A 80 10.01 -38.29 26.96
C PHE A 80 10.72 -38.29 28.33
N ASP A 81 11.67 -39.21 28.54
CA ASP A 81 12.49 -39.27 29.75
C ASP A 81 13.34 -38.00 29.92
N ILE A 82 13.86 -37.43 28.84
CA ILE A 82 14.61 -36.15 28.87
C ILE A 82 13.71 -35.01 29.37
N ILE A 83 12.44 -35.00 28.97
CA ILE A 83 11.48 -33.97 29.39
C ILE A 83 11.13 -34.14 30.88
N CYS A 84 10.92 -35.38 31.32
CA CYS A 84 10.73 -35.70 32.73
C CYS A 84 11.94 -35.25 33.57
N ASP A 85 13.16 -35.50 33.11
CA ASP A 85 14.39 -35.10 33.79
C ASP A 85 14.48 -33.57 33.96
N LYS A 86 14.15 -32.80 32.90
CA LYS A 86 14.10 -31.33 32.96
C LYS A 86 13.01 -30.82 33.90
N TYR A 87 11.83 -31.44 33.86
CA TYR A 87 10.73 -31.09 34.76
C TYR A 87 11.12 -31.31 36.23
N GLU A 88 11.77 -32.44 36.53
CA GLU A 88 12.24 -32.79 37.87
C GLU A 88 13.36 -31.88 38.41
N GLU A 89 14.21 -31.34 37.54
CA GLU A 89 15.21 -30.33 37.92
C GLU A 89 14.54 -29.02 38.36
N ILE A 90 13.46 -28.63 37.69
CA ILE A 90 12.75 -27.35 37.92
C ILE A 90 12.00 -27.31 39.26
N VAL A 91 11.58 -28.48 39.73
CA VAL A 91 10.77 -28.70 40.94
C VAL A 91 11.60 -29.17 42.15
N ASP A 92 12.93 -29.31 41.98
CA ASP A 92 13.93 -29.61 43.02
C ASP A 92 13.62 -30.85 43.89
N VAL A 93 13.01 -31.89 43.28
CA VAL A 93 12.70 -33.16 43.95
C VAL A 93 13.85 -34.16 43.74
N GLN A 94 15.05 -33.83 44.22
CA GLN A 94 16.25 -34.58 43.81
C GLN A 94 16.39 -36.00 44.41
N ARG A 95 15.70 -36.36 45.50
CA ARG A 95 16.00 -37.62 46.23
C ARG A 95 15.05 -38.79 45.97
N GLU A 96 13.73 -38.57 45.91
CA GLU A 96 12.77 -39.67 45.64
C GLU A 96 12.61 -39.96 44.14
N ALA A 97 12.66 -38.93 43.29
CA ALA A 97 12.44 -39.07 41.85
C ALA A 97 13.65 -39.72 41.12
N SER A 98 14.87 -39.53 41.63
CA SER A 98 16.09 -40.14 41.08
C SER A 98 16.26 -41.63 41.43
N GLU A 99 15.75 -42.08 42.59
CA GLU A 99 15.71 -43.51 42.96
C GLU A 99 14.68 -44.28 42.13
N TYR A 100 13.52 -43.69 41.88
CA TYR A 100 12.48 -44.29 41.03
C TYR A 100 12.86 -44.34 39.54
N ARG A 101 13.53 -43.31 38.99
CA ARG A 101 14.12 -43.35 37.63
C ARG A 101 15.18 -44.45 37.49
N ARG A 102 15.98 -44.70 38.54
CA ARG A 102 16.90 -45.85 38.57
C ARG A 102 16.15 -47.18 38.59
N GLU A 103 15.01 -47.26 39.27
CA GLU A 103 14.18 -48.47 39.28
C GLU A 103 13.51 -48.72 37.92
N ARG A 104 12.93 -47.70 37.25
CA ARG A 104 12.42 -47.80 35.86
C ARG A 104 13.50 -48.19 34.85
N LYS A 105 14.67 -47.53 34.88
CA LYS A 105 15.82 -47.85 34.01
C LYS A 105 16.44 -49.22 34.33
N ALA A 106 16.43 -49.66 35.59
CA ALA A 106 16.91 -50.99 36.00
C ALA A 106 15.91 -52.12 35.69
N SER A 107 14.61 -51.82 35.59
CA SER A 107 13.60 -52.77 35.11
C SER A 107 13.66 -53.01 33.60
N ARG A 108 14.19 -52.08 32.80
CA ARG A 108 14.41 -52.25 31.35
C ARG A 108 15.33 -53.45 31.02
N THR A 109 16.27 -53.83 31.89
CA THR A 109 17.28 -54.88 31.60
C THR A 109 17.15 -56.19 32.39
N LYS A 110 16.20 -56.33 33.33
CA LYS A 110 16.08 -57.53 34.20
C LYS A 110 14.63 -58.02 34.34
N TYR A 111 14.08 -58.56 33.27
CA TYR A 111 12.75 -59.18 33.27
C TYR A 111 12.75 -60.65 33.73
N ARG A 112 12.98 -60.87 35.04
CA ARG A 112 12.53 -62.10 35.75
C ARG A 112 12.17 -61.70 37.19
N GLY A 113 10.92 -61.30 37.44
CA GLY A 113 10.48 -61.13 38.84
C GLY A 113 9.12 -60.49 39.10
N TYR A 114 8.61 -59.59 38.25
CA TYR A 114 7.29 -58.98 38.44
C TYR A 114 6.58 -58.91 37.08
N GLY A 115 5.50 -59.67 36.95
CA GLY A 115 4.87 -60.00 35.67
C GLY A 115 3.83 -58.99 35.20
N TYR A 116 4.27 -57.86 34.64
CA TYR A 116 3.41 -56.99 33.83
C TYR A 116 4.25 -56.33 32.73
N GLY A 117 4.62 -57.11 31.70
CA GLY A 117 5.12 -56.57 30.44
C GLY A 117 4.05 -55.74 29.73
N ILE A 118 4.38 -55.17 28.57
CA ILE A 118 3.44 -54.43 27.71
C ILE A 118 2.11 -55.20 27.62
N GLY A 119 2.11 -56.49 27.28
CA GLY A 119 0.91 -57.35 27.19
C GLY A 119 0.15 -57.62 28.51
N GLY A 120 0.74 -57.34 29.67
CA GLY A 120 0.08 -57.44 30.98
C GLY A 120 -0.72 -56.20 31.38
N ALA A 121 -0.44 -55.05 30.78
CA ALA A 121 -1.14 -53.80 31.07
C ALA A 121 -2.58 -53.78 30.53
N ILE A 122 -2.89 -54.57 29.49
CA ILE A 122 -4.17 -54.48 28.77
C ILE A 122 -4.66 -55.87 28.27
N SER A 123 -4.63 -56.93 29.09
CA SER A 123 -5.27 -58.22 28.73
C SER A 123 -6.59 -58.53 29.43
N SER A 124 -7.26 -57.53 30.01
CA SER A 124 -8.69 -57.64 30.32
C SER A 124 -9.33 -56.26 30.40
N GLY A 125 -10.25 -55.98 29.45
CA GLY A 125 -10.90 -54.69 29.31
C GLY A 125 -11.36 -54.10 30.64
N ILE A 126 -10.97 -52.84 30.87
CA ILE A 126 -11.65 -51.85 31.70
C ILE A 126 -12.36 -52.46 32.92
N LYS A 127 -11.61 -52.96 33.90
CA LYS A 127 -12.12 -53.06 35.27
C LYS A 127 -11.47 -51.99 36.12
N ALA A 128 -12.24 -50.93 36.31
CA ALA A 128 -12.12 -49.94 37.37
C ALA A 128 -11.60 -50.60 38.66
N GLY A 129 -10.35 -50.30 39.03
CA GLY A 129 -9.73 -50.85 40.23
C GLY A 129 -8.20 -50.77 40.30
N THR A 130 -7.49 -50.67 39.16
CA THR A 130 -6.00 -50.69 39.15
C THR A 130 -5.34 -49.59 38.32
N MET A 131 -6.07 -48.55 37.90
CA MET A 131 -5.52 -47.41 37.16
C MET A 131 -4.88 -46.39 38.13
N ASN A 132 -3.81 -46.82 38.79
CA ASN A 132 -2.90 -45.98 39.57
C ASN A 132 -1.52 -45.88 38.90
N MET A 133 -1.40 -46.19 37.60
CA MET A 133 -0.10 -46.10 36.92
C MET A 133 0.37 -44.64 36.74
N ALA A 134 -0.53 -43.66 36.89
CA ALA A 134 -0.21 -42.22 36.97
C ALA A 134 0.22 -41.71 38.36
N THR A 135 0.39 -42.56 39.39
CA THR A 135 0.40 -42.09 40.80
C THR A 135 1.76 -42.00 41.53
N GLY A 136 2.89 -41.94 40.82
CA GLY A 136 4.20 -41.75 41.46
C GLY A 136 4.71 -40.29 41.43
N ILE A 137 4.82 -39.74 40.21
CA ILE A 137 5.53 -38.48 39.93
C ILE A 137 4.58 -37.28 40.08
N GLY A 138 3.42 -37.28 39.41
CA GLY A 138 2.45 -36.16 39.49
C GLY A 138 2.00 -35.82 40.90
N HIS A 139 1.63 -36.82 41.71
CA HIS A 139 1.15 -36.58 43.08
C HIS A 139 2.24 -36.17 44.08
N SER A 140 3.49 -36.62 43.93
CA SER A 140 4.59 -36.27 44.86
C SER A 140 5.14 -34.86 44.58
N LEU A 141 5.18 -34.46 43.32
CA LEU A 141 5.61 -33.14 42.84
C LEU A 141 4.63 -32.02 43.17
N VAL A 142 3.33 -32.28 43.08
CA VAL A 142 2.27 -31.33 43.44
C VAL A 142 2.37 -30.88 44.90
N ASN A 143 2.86 -31.74 45.80
CA ASN A 143 2.98 -31.42 47.23
C ASN A 143 4.22 -30.58 47.57
N ALA A 144 5.20 -30.45 46.67
CA ALA A 144 6.46 -29.72 46.91
C ALA A 144 6.38 -28.21 46.59
N ILE A 145 5.34 -27.76 45.90
CA ILE A 145 5.15 -26.36 45.50
C ILE A 145 4.49 -25.58 46.66
N GLY A 146 5.28 -25.28 47.68
CA GLY A 146 4.81 -24.60 48.87
C GLY A 146 5.84 -23.65 49.47
N ASN A 147 6.27 -22.62 48.75
CA ASN A 147 6.84 -21.38 49.30
C ASN A 147 6.78 -20.23 48.26
N ALA A 148 6.24 -19.07 48.64
CA ALA A 148 5.80 -17.97 47.77
C ALA A 148 6.93 -17.11 47.12
N GLY A 149 8.11 -17.69 46.85
CA GLY A 149 9.21 -17.01 46.14
C GLY A 149 9.87 -17.83 45.03
N SER A 150 9.70 -19.16 45.03
CA SER A 150 10.29 -20.09 44.05
C SER A 150 9.30 -20.59 42.97
N GLY A 151 7.99 -20.45 43.20
CA GLY A 151 6.95 -20.94 42.29
C GLY A 151 6.85 -20.20 40.95
N ALA A 152 7.11 -18.89 40.92
CA ALA A 152 7.06 -18.09 39.69
C ALA A 152 8.19 -18.46 38.71
N VAL A 153 9.43 -18.60 39.21
CA VAL A 153 10.59 -19.03 38.41
C VAL A 153 10.42 -20.47 37.89
N SER A 154 9.85 -21.36 38.70
CA SER A 154 9.53 -22.74 38.29
C SER A 154 8.48 -22.78 37.17
N SER A 155 7.43 -21.95 37.28
CA SER A 155 6.36 -21.87 36.27
C SER A 155 6.87 -21.32 34.93
N VAL A 156 7.74 -20.31 34.94
CA VAL A 156 8.38 -19.78 33.71
C VAL A 156 9.25 -20.84 33.04
N LYS A 157 10.10 -21.55 33.79
CA LYS A 157 10.94 -22.61 33.23
C LYS A 157 10.11 -23.76 32.63
N GLN A 158 9.01 -24.14 33.28
CA GLN A 158 8.08 -25.15 32.75
C GLN A 158 7.40 -24.66 31.46
N SER A 159 6.94 -23.41 31.43
CA SER A 159 6.32 -22.80 30.24
C SER A 159 7.29 -22.74 29.06
N ASN A 160 8.55 -22.36 29.29
CA ASN A 160 9.57 -22.29 28.25
C ASN A 160 9.83 -23.64 27.59
N ILE A 161 9.92 -24.72 28.38
CA ILE A 161 10.09 -26.07 27.83
C ILE A 161 8.82 -26.54 27.11
N TYR A 162 7.64 -26.26 27.65
CA TYR A 162 6.38 -26.66 27.02
C TYR A 162 6.16 -25.99 25.65
N ASN A 163 6.53 -24.70 25.54
CA ASN A 163 6.38 -23.92 24.31
C ASN A 163 7.57 -24.05 23.35
N ASP A 164 8.62 -24.80 23.71
CA ASP A 164 9.76 -25.06 22.84
C ASP A 164 9.35 -26.03 21.72
N LYS A 165 9.37 -25.54 20.47
CA LYS A 165 9.05 -26.34 19.28
C LYS A 165 9.94 -27.58 19.16
N SER A 166 11.18 -27.52 19.62
CA SER A 166 12.09 -28.67 19.59
C SER A 166 11.62 -29.81 20.49
N VAL A 167 10.96 -29.50 21.62
CA VAL A 167 10.47 -30.48 22.59
C VAL A 167 9.30 -31.27 22.01
N VAL A 168 8.28 -30.58 21.50
CA VAL A 168 7.13 -31.25 20.86
C VAL A 168 7.57 -32.00 19.60
N ASN A 169 8.48 -31.45 18.79
CA ASN A 169 8.98 -32.14 17.60
C ASN A 169 9.75 -33.41 17.95
N SER A 170 10.54 -33.42 19.04
CA SER A 170 11.28 -34.62 19.47
C SER A 170 10.34 -35.75 19.88
N LEU A 171 9.27 -35.44 20.62
CA LEU A 171 8.24 -36.42 21.01
C LEU A 171 7.44 -36.95 19.81
N VAL A 172 7.04 -36.04 18.91
CA VAL A 172 6.30 -36.39 17.69
C VAL A 172 7.15 -37.26 16.77
N ASN A 173 8.44 -36.95 16.64
CA ASN A 173 9.39 -37.78 15.89
C ASN A 173 9.59 -39.15 16.54
N GLY A 174 9.81 -39.21 17.85
CA GLY A 174 9.94 -40.48 18.58
C GLY A 174 8.72 -41.38 18.42
N MET A 175 7.51 -40.79 18.43
CA MET A 175 6.28 -41.55 18.14
C MET A 175 6.17 -42.03 16.70
N TYR A 176 6.61 -41.20 15.74
CA TYR A 176 6.65 -41.58 14.34
C TYR A 176 7.58 -42.79 14.16
N GLU A 177 8.81 -42.72 14.66
CA GLU A 177 9.80 -43.81 14.54
C GLU A 177 9.30 -45.07 15.23
N ALA A 178 8.78 -44.96 16.47
CA ALA A 178 8.22 -46.10 17.19
C ALA A 178 7.17 -46.85 16.39
N VAL A 179 6.24 -46.15 15.74
CA VAL A 179 5.18 -46.76 14.93
C VAL A 179 5.68 -47.25 13.57
N TYR A 180 6.65 -46.55 12.98
CA TYR A 180 7.26 -46.95 11.73
C TYR A 180 8.01 -48.27 11.87
N GLU A 181 8.73 -48.45 12.98
CA GLU A 181 9.49 -49.66 13.28
C GLU A 181 8.63 -50.92 13.48
N VAL A 182 7.41 -50.77 14.01
CA VAL A 182 6.41 -51.86 14.09
C VAL A 182 6.19 -52.50 12.71
N GLY A 183 6.34 -51.74 11.63
CA GLY A 183 6.23 -52.26 10.27
C GLY A 183 7.27 -53.31 9.91
N PHE A 184 8.51 -53.14 10.36
CA PHE A 184 9.58 -54.11 10.13
C PHE A 184 9.33 -55.38 10.94
N GLU A 185 8.97 -55.26 12.22
CA GLU A 185 8.60 -56.41 13.06
C GLU A 185 7.45 -57.23 12.44
N VAL A 186 6.44 -56.56 11.90
CA VAL A 186 5.31 -57.22 11.24
C VAL A 186 5.75 -57.90 9.94
N MET A 187 6.63 -57.28 9.17
CA MET A 187 7.22 -57.86 7.95
C MET A 187 8.06 -59.10 8.27
N ASP A 188 8.82 -59.09 9.35
CA ASP A 188 9.61 -60.23 9.82
C ASP A 188 8.69 -61.37 10.27
N ILE A 189 7.67 -61.09 11.08
CA ILE A 189 6.67 -62.07 11.51
C ILE A 189 6.00 -62.74 10.29
N ILE A 190 5.56 -61.97 9.30
CA ILE A 190 4.94 -62.51 8.08
C ILE A 190 5.96 -63.34 7.27
N SER A 191 7.21 -62.89 7.17
CA SER A 191 8.27 -63.60 6.43
C SER A 191 8.71 -64.92 7.05
N GLU A 192 8.62 -65.02 8.38
CA GLU A 192 8.92 -66.24 9.14
C GLU A 192 7.80 -67.29 9.04
N HIS A 193 6.54 -66.84 8.90
CA HIS A 193 5.36 -67.71 8.94
C HIS A 193 4.73 -67.99 7.57
N THR A 194 5.19 -67.32 6.51
CA THR A 194 4.67 -67.47 5.14
C THR A 194 5.79 -67.66 4.11
N ASN A 195 5.42 -67.82 2.83
CA ASN A 195 6.37 -67.82 1.71
C ASN A 195 6.65 -66.40 1.16
N ILE A 196 6.06 -65.37 1.77
CA ILE A 196 6.32 -63.97 1.40
C ILE A 196 7.74 -63.64 1.88
N LYS A 197 8.50 -62.95 1.02
CA LYS A 197 9.81 -62.41 1.36
C LYS A 197 9.79 -60.92 1.05
N TYR A 198 10.14 -60.12 2.04
CA TYR A 198 10.45 -58.71 1.85
C TYR A 198 11.95 -58.63 1.54
N GLU A 199 12.29 -57.95 0.46
CA GLU A 199 13.67 -57.70 0.06
C GLU A 199 14.00 -56.26 0.40
N ASP A 200 15.09 -56.05 1.13
CA ASP A 200 15.65 -54.72 1.28
C ASP A 200 16.24 -54.27 -0.05
N ILE A 201 16.07 -52.99 -0.37
CA ILE A 201 16.83 -52.37 -1.45
C ILE A 201 18.29 -52.39 -1.03
N SER A 202 19.13 -53.13 -1.76
CA SER A 202 20.55 -53.20 -1.43
C SER A 202 21.25 -51.84 -1.65
N GLU A 203 22.33 -51.56 -0.93
CA GLU A 203 23.17 -50.36 -1.16
C GLU A 203 23.56 -50.20 -2.64
N LYS A 204 23.75 -51.32 -3.35
CA LYS A 204 24.07 -51.34 -4.77
C LYS A 204 22.89 -50.87 -5.64
N GLU A 205 21.68 -51.30 -5.32
CA GLU A 205 20.46 -50.89 -6.03
C GLU A 205 20.12 -49.43 -5.76
N GLU A 206 20.30 -48.97 -4.52
CA GLU A 206 20.16 -47.57 -4.17
C GLU A 206 21.21 -46.71 -4.92
N ALA A 207 22.46 -47.18 -5.01
CA ALA A 207 23.50 -46.53 -5.80
C ALA A 207 23.20 -46.52 -7.30
N GLU A 208 22.63 -47.59 -7.85
CA GLU A 208 22.16 -47.67 -9.22
C GLU A 208 21.06 -46.64 -9.48
N ALA A 209 20.03 -46.59 -8.63
CA ALA A 209 18.92 -45.65 -8.73
C ALA A 209 19.40 -44.20 -8.70
N ARG A 210 20.31 -43.88 -7.77
CA ARG A 210 20.93 -42.56 -7.63
C ARG A 210 21.74 -42.17 -8.86
N ALA A 211 22.54 -43.09 -9.39
CA ALA A 211 23.33 -42.85 -10.59
C ALA A 211 22.45 -42.64 -11.83
N LEU A 212 21.39 -43.44 -12.00
CA LEU A 212 20.42 -43.29 -13.08
C LEU A 212 19.72 -41.92 -12.98
N SER A 213 19.17 -41.59 -11.81
CA SER A 213 18.50 -40.31 -11.56
C SER A 213 19.41 -39.12 -11.90
N ASN A 214 20.65 -39.12 -11.41
CA ASN A 214 21.61 -38.05 -11.66
C ASN A 214 21.94 -37.90 -13.16
N ASN A 215 22.08 -39.01 -13.88
CA ASN A 215 22.37 -38.98 -15.31
C ASN A 215 21.15 -38.55 -16.13
N ILE A 216 19.94 -38.93 -15.73
CA ILE A 216 18.68 -38.47 -16.34
C ILE A 216 18.53 -36.96 -16.19
N LEU A 217 18.63 -36.45 -14.95
CA LEU A 217 18.44 -35.03 -14.65
C LEU A 217 19.51 -34.13 -15.28
N ARG A 218 20.67 -34.69 -15.65
CA ARG A 218 21.76 -33.99 -16.37
C ARG A 218 21.70 -34.16 -17.89
N ASN A 219 20.65 -34.76 -18.44
CA ASN A 219 20.51 -35.08 -19.87
C ASN A 219 21.67 -35.93 -20.41
N GLY A 220 22.25 -36.79 -19.59
CA GLY A 220 23.38 -37.66 -19.93
C GLY A 220 22.98 -38.99 -20.58
N ILE A 221 21.69 -39.28 -20.67
CA ILE A 221 21.16 -40.51 -21.27
C ILE A 221 20.57 -40.22 -22.64
N PRO A 222 20.93 -40.97 -23.70
CA PRO A 222 20.31 -40.85 -25.02
C PRO A 222 18.79 -41.04 -24.99
N GLU A 223 18.07 -40.28 -25.83
CA GLU A 223 16.59 -40.26 -25.87
C GLU A 223 15.97 -41.66 -26.01
N ASP A 224 16.56 -42.53 -26.85
CA ASP A 224 16.07 -43.90 -27.08
C ASP A 224 16.19 -44.82 -25.85
N LYS A 225 16.97 -44.43 -24.85
CA LYS A 225 17.20 -45.18 -23.60
C LYS A 225 16.59 -44.49 -22.37
N LEU A 226 16.14 -43.25 -22.51
CA LEU A 226 15.73 -42.41 -21.40
C LEU A 226 14.54 -43.00 -20.64
N CYS A 227 13.49 -43.44 -21.34
CA CYS A 227 12.33 -44.08 -20.72
C CYS A 227 12.69 -45.33 -19.91
N VAL A 228 13.57 -46.19 -20.43
CA VAL A 228 14.00 -47.41 -19.72
C VAL A 228 14.77 -47.05 -18.45
N ALA A 229 15.64 -46.04 -18.52
CA ALA A 229 16.39 -45.57 -17.36
C ALA A 229 15.47 -44.95 -16.29
N ILE A 230 14.49 -44.15 -16.68
CA ILE A 230 13.49 -43.56 -15.79
C ILE A 230 12.72 -44.65 -15.05
N VAL A 231 12.16 -45.62 -15.79
CA VAL A 231 11.39 -46.72 -15.20
C VAL A 231 12.25 -47.53 -14.23
N ARG A 232 13.48 -47.90 -14.63
CA ARG A 232 14.41 -48.63 -13.74
C ARG A 232 14.74 -47.83 -12.49
N SER A 233 14.96 -46.52 -12.62
CA SER A 233 15.27 -45.65 -11.49
C SER A 233 14.10 -45.54 -10.52
N LEU A 234 12.86 -45.35 -11.01
CA LEU A 234 11.66 -45.30 -10.17
C LEU A 234 11.29 -46.66 -9.57
N GLN A 235 11.61 -47.78 -10.23
CA GLN A 235 11.43 -49.11 -9.64
C GLN A 235 12.35 -49.36 -8.44
N LEU A 236 13.57 -48.80 -8.49
CA LEU A 236 14.57 -48.97 -7.43
C LEU A 236 14.48 -47.89 -6.35
N ASN A 237 13.97 -46.70 -6.68
CA ASN A 237 13.70 -45.62 -5.75
C ASN A 237 12.42 -44.87 -6.17
N PRO A 238 11.25 -45.39 -5.76
CA PRO A 238 9.96 -44.84 -6.16
C PRO A 238 9.61 -43.52 -5.45
N GLU A 239 10.35 -43.11 -4.42
CA GLU A 239 10.14 -41.85 -3.69
C GLU A 239 10.86 -40.65 -4.34
N ASN A 240 11.48 -40.83 -5.50
CA ASN A 240 12.22 -39.77 -6.17
C ASN A 240 11.28 -38.73 -6.82
N GLU A 241 10.83 -37.77 -6.00
CA GLU A 241 9.95 -36.67 -6.41
C GLU A 241 10.52 -35.87 -7.59
N GLU A 242 11.82 -35.56 -7.57
CA GLU A 242 12.48 -34.77 -8.62
C GLU A 242 12.45 -35.48 -9.98
N LEU A 243 12.62 -36.80 -9.99
CA LEU A 243 12.50 -37.59 -11.20
C LEU A 243 11.05 -37.64 -11.71
N MET A 244 10.05 -37.70 -10.82
CA MET A 244 8.63 -37.60 -11.23
C MET A 244 8.31 -36.24 -11.82
N LYS A 245 8.78 -35.14 -11.20
CA LYS A 245 8.64 -33.78 -11.74
C LYS A 245 9.28 -33.68 -13.12
N TYR A 246 10.48 -34.24 -13.30
CA TYR A 246 11.16 -34.30 -14.60
C TYR A 246 10.31 -35.01 -15.66
N VAL A 247 9.72 -36.16 -15.32
CA VAL A 247 8.85 -36.93 -16.23
C VAL A 247 7.64 -36.11 -16.64
N ILE A 248 6.96 -35.46 -15.69
CA ILE A 248 5.81 -34.59 -15.99
C ILE A 248 6.24 -33.46 -16.92
N ASP A 249 7.35 -32.77 -16.64
CA ASP A 249 7.79 -31.63 -17.45
C ASP A 249 8.17 -32.05 -18.89
N HIS A 250 8.82 -33.21 -19.06
CA HIS A 250 9.26 -33.68 -20.38
C HIS A 250 8.13 -34.35 -21.16
N TYR A 251 7.45 -35.32 -20.57
CA TYR A 251 6.50 -36.20 -21.27
C TYR A 251 5.03 -35.81 -21.05
N GLY A 252 4.72 -35.03 -20.01
CA GLY A 252 3.36 -34.77 -19.58
C GLY A 252 2.83 -35.87 -18.67
N ASP A 253 1.58 -35.72 -18.25
CA ASP A 253 0.85 -36.63 -17.36
C ASP A 253 -0.66 -36.48 -17.57
N ALA A 254 -1.09 -36.67 -18.82
CA ALA A 254 -2.46 -36.42 -19.26
C ALA A 254 -3.50 -37.38 -18.64
N ASP A 255 -3.08 -38.58 -18.25
CA ASP A 255 -3.89 -39.60 -17.56
C ASP A 255 -3.74 -39.55 -16.03
N CYS A 256 -2.89 -38.65 -15.52
CA CYS A 256 -2.59 -38.44 -14.12
C CYS A 256 -1.98 -39.67 -13.41
N GLU A 257 -1.33 -40.58 -14.12
CA GLU A 257 -0.72 -41.77 -13.49
C GLU A 257 0.54 -41.41 -12.69
N ILE A 258 1.33 -40.42 -13.13
CA ILE A 258 2.49 -39.95 -12.36
C ILE A 258 2.02 -39.13 -11.14
N GLU A 259 0.97 -38.33 -11.28
CA GLU A 259 0.31 -37.66 -10.14
C GLU A 259 -0.17 -38.67 -9.10
N LYS A 260 -0.87 -39.73 -9.50
CA LYS A 260 -1.29 -40.80 -8.57
C LYS A 260 -0.11 -41.47 -7.87
N LEU A 261 1.01 -41.67 -8.58
CA LEU A 261 2.24 -42.18 -7.98
C LEU A 261 2.83 -41.20 -6.97
N GLY A 262 2.83 -39.90 -7.27
CA GLY A 262 3.26 -38.86 -6.34
C GLY A 262 2.39 -38.79 -5.10
N ASP A 263 1.06 -38.76 -5.28
CA ASP A 263 0.08 -38.75 -4.19
C ASP A 263 0.27 -39.95 -3.26
N PHE A 264 0.57 -41.12 -3.84
CA PHE A 264 0.88 -42.34 -3.08
C PHE A 264 2.08 -42.13 -2.15
N PHE A 265 3.11 -41.38 -2.55
CA PHE A 265 4.28 -41.06 -1.72
C PHE A 265 4.17 -39.73 -0.96
N GLY A 266 2.99 -39.08 -0.97
CA GLY A 266 2.76 -37.84 -0.25
C GLY A 266 3.24 -36.57 -0.97
N PHE A 267 3.51 -36.63 -2.27
CA PHE A 267 3.91 -35.49 -3.08
C PHE A 267 2.72 -34.83 -3.79
N ASP A 268 2.51 -33.53 -3.57
CA ASP A 268 1.45 -32.76 -4.25
C ASP A 268 1.89 -32.32 -5.66
N LEU A 269 1.96 -33.30 -6.58
CA LEU A 269 2.34 -33.07 -7.97
C LEU A 269 1.28 -32.28 -8.73
N LYS A 270 0.01 -32.37 -8.31
CA LYS A 270 -1.10 -31.58 -8.88
C LYS A 270 -0.88 -30.08 -8.71
N LYS A 271 -0.49 -29.65 -7.50
CA LYS A 271 -0.14 -28.25 -7.22
C LYS A 271 1.06 -27.79 -8.05
N MET A 272 2.07 -28.65 -8.21
CA MET A 272 3.23 -28.36 -9.07
C MET A 272 2.81 -28.14 -10.53
N LYS A 273 1.99 -29.04 -11.11
CA LYS A 273 1.45 -28.90 -12.47
C LYS A 273 0.71 -27.58 -12.66
N LYS A 274 -0.18 -27.22 -11.72
CA LYS A 274 -0.91 -25.94 -11.78
C LYS A 274 0.06 -24.75 -11.75
N LYS A 275 1.06 -24.80 -10.86
CA LYS A 275 2.11 -23.79 -10.77
C LYS A 275 2.86 -23.61 -12.11
N ARG A 276 3.18 -24.68 -12.82
CA ARG A 276 3.85 -24.60 -14.14
C ARG A 276 2.99 -23.90 -15.20
N ILE A 277 1.67 -24.12 -15.17
CA ILE A 277 0.74 -23.43 -16.06
C ILE A 277 0.68 -21.94 -15.69
N ASP A 278 0.58 -21.62 -14.40
CA ASP A 278 0.53 -20.24 -13.89
C ASP A 278 1.85 -19.48 -14.07
N GLU A 279 3.00 -20.14 -13.98
CA GLU A 279 4.31 -19.54 -14.27
C GLU A 279 4.41 -19.11 -15.74
N LYS A 280 3.82 -19.90 -16.65
CA LYS A 280 3.87 -19.63 -18.09
C LYS A 280 2.79 -18.66 -18.56
N PHE A 281 1.60 -18.72 -17.97
CA PHE A 281 0.41 -18.02 -18.46
C PHE A 281 -0.36 -17.23 -17.40
N GLY A 282 0.06 -17.25 -16.13
CA GLY A 282 -0.64 -16.57 -15.04
C GLY A 282 -0.72 -15.06 -15.22
N LYS A 283 -1.55 -14.43 -14.37
CA LYS A 283 -1.91 -12.99 -14.47
C LYS A 283 -2.66 -12.65 -15.76
N LEU A 284 -3.43 -13.60 -16.29
CA LEU A 284 -4.25 -13.40 -17.49
C LEU A 284 -5.14 -12.15 -17.35
N GLU A 285 -5.69 -11.89 -16.16
CA GLU A 285 -6.56 -10.74 -15.88
C GLU A 285 -5.87 -9.41 -16.23
N LYS A 286 -4.57 -9.29 -15.94
CA LYS A 286 -3.78 -8.08 -16.17
C LYS A 286 -3.24 -7.97 -17.60
N LYS A 287 -3.31 -9.04 -18.38
CA LYS A 287 -2.76 -9.06 -19.73
C LYS A 287 -3.73 -8.42 -20.72
N GLU A 288 -3.21 -7.51 -21.53
CA GLU A 288 -3.95 -6.93 -22.65
C GLU A 288 -3.58 -7.63 -23.95
N TYR A 289 -4.54 -7.70 -24.86
CA TYR A 289 -4.38 -8.29 -26.19
C TYR A 289 -4.59 -7.21 -27.22
N SER A 290 -3.61 -7.03 -28.10
CA SER A 290 -3.69 -6.02 -29.16
C SER A 290 -4.54 -6.51 -30.32
N THR A 291 -4.58 -7.83 -30.53
CA THR A 291 -5.35 -8.49 -31.59
C THR A 291 -6.12 -9.70 -31.08
N GLU A 292 -7.16 -10.10 -31.82
CA GLU A 292 -7.94 -11.31 -31.53
C GLU A 292 -7.11 -12.57 -31.76
N GLU A 293 -6.24 -12.56 -32.78
CA GLU A 293 -5.36 -13.67 -33.13
C GLU A 293 -4.37 -14.00 -32.01
N GLU A 294 -3.82 -12.97 -31.35
CA GLU A 294 -2.96 -13.14 -30.17
C GLU A 294 -3.69 -13.87 -29.03
N LEU A 295 -4.92 -13.45 -28.75
CA LEU A 295 -5.75 -14.05 -27.70
C LEU A 295 -6.08 -15.52 -28.02
N ILE A 296 -6.51 -15.80 -29.26
CA ILE A 296 -6.85 -17.17 -29.69
C ILE A 296 -5.63 -18.08 -29.61
N LYS A 297 -4.46 -17.60 -30.09
CA LYS A 297 -3.21 -18.37 -30.03
C LYS A 297 -2.82 -18.71 -28.59
N GLU A 298 -2.93 -17.76 -27.67
CA GLU A 298 -2.63 -18.01 -26.25
C GLU A 298 -3.63 -19.00 -25.64
N LYS A 299 -4.93 -18.86 -25.95
CA LYS A 299 -5.97 -19.80 -25.54
C LYS A 299 -5.66 -21.23 -25.99
N GLU A 300 -5.26 -21.42 -27.25
CA GLU A 300 -4.87 -22.73 -27.78
C GLU A 300 -3.66 -23.30 -27.02
N GLN A 301 -2.64 -22.50 -26.76
CA GLN A 301 -1.43 -22.93 -26.05
C GLN A 301 -1.71 -23.34 -24.61
N ILE A 302 -2.58 -22.62 -23.90
CA ILE A 302 -3.00 -22.97 -22.54
C ILE A 302 -3.77 -24.27 -22.53
N ILE A 303 -4.73 -24.45 -23.46
CA ILE A 303 -5.52 -25.68 -23.56
C ILE A 303 -4.61 -26.89 -23.80
N GLN A 304 -3.63 -26.76 -24.70
CA GLN A 304 -2.66 -27.81 -24.99
C GLN A 304 -1.81 -28.16 -23.76
N LEU A 305 -1.35 -27.16 -23.00
CA LEU A 305 -0.54 -27.41 -21.80
C LEU A 305 -1.37 -28.05 -20.68
N CYS A 306 -2.60 -27.58 -20.47
CA CYS A 306 -3.53 -28.19 -19.51
C CYS A 306 -3.79 -29.66 -19.85
N GLN A 307 -4.04 -29.96 -21.13
CA GLN A 307 -4.18 -31.34 -21.62
C GLN A 307 -2.92 -32.17 -21.40
N LYS A 308 -1.73 -31.62 -21.69
CA LYS A 308 -0.45 -32.30 -21.46
C LYS A 308 -0.28 -32.70 -19.99
N TYR A 309 -0.73 -31.87 -19.04
CA TYR A 309 -0.57 -32.12 -17.61
C TYR A 309 -1.77 -32.77 -16.92
N GLY A 310 -2.88 -33.02 -17.63
CA GLY A 310 -4.10 -33.57 -17.02
C GLY A 310 -4.84 -32.58 -16.12
N ILE A 311 -4.69 -31.27 -16.35
CA ILE A 311 -5.34 -30.20 -15.58
C ILE A 311 -6.57 -29.68 -16.32
N GLU A 312 -7.65 -29.39 -15.57
CA GLU A 312 -8.84 -28.74 -16.14
C GLU A 312 -8.53 -27.29 -16.57
N ASN A 313 -8.92 -26.93 -17.79
CA ASN A 313 -8.62 -25.61 -18.37
C ASN A 313 -9.71 -24.54 -18.16
N LYS A 314 -10.82 -24.90 -17.49
CA LYS A 314 -12.04 -24.08 -17.43
C LYS A 314 -11.80 -22.69 -16.84
N GLU A 315 -10.97 -22.60 -15.79
CA GLU A 315 -10.65 -21.33 -15.13
C GLU A 315 -9.93 -20.37 -16.10
N TYR A 316 -8.90 -20.86 -16.79
CA TYR A 316 -8.14 -20.06 -17.75
C TYR A 316 -8.97 -19.65 -18.97
N VAL A 317 -9.74 -20.60 -19.53
CA VAL A 317 -10.56 -20.36 -20.73
C VAL A 317 -11.61 -19.29 -20.47
N LYS A 318 -12.22 -19.29 -19.28
CA LYS A 318 -13.23 -18.29 -18.89
C LYS A 318 -12.67 -16.86 -18.97
N VAL A 319 -11.49 -16.62 -18.41
CA VAL A 319 -10.84 -15.29 -18.42
C VAL A 319 -10.56 -14.82 -19.85
N LEU A 320 -10.10 -15.73 -20.72
CA LEU A 320 -9.83 -15.41 -22.12
C LEU A 320 -11.11 -15.15 -22.91
N ASP A 321 -12.19 -15.88 -22.63
CA ASP A 321 -13.49 -15.67 -23.27
C ASP A 321 -14.10 -14.31 -22.90
N GLU A 322 -13.98 -13.89 -21.64
CA GLU A 322 -14.40 -12.55 -21.20
C GLU A 322 -13.62 -11.45 -21.93
N LYS A 323 -12.32 -11.62 -22.11
CA LYS A 323 -11.50 -10.67 -22.89
C LYS A 323 -11.84 -10.68 -24.37
N TRP A 324 -12.11 -11.85 -24.94
CA TRP A 324 -12.57 -11.98 -26.32
C TRP A 324 -13.88 -11.22 -26.54
N GLN A 325 -14.83 -11.29 -25.59
CA GLN A 325 -16.08 -10.53 -25.68
C GLN A 325 -15.87 -9.01 -25.72
N VAL A 326 -14.86 -8.50 -25.00
CA VAL A 326 -14.49 -7.07 -25.06
C VAL A 326 -13.97 -6.68 -26.44
N ILE A 327 -13.08 -7.50 -27.02
CA ILE A 327 -12.55 -7.29 -28.38
C ILE A 327 -13.69 -7.37 -29.41
N ASP A 328 -14.53 -8.40 -29.31
CA ASP A 328 -15.67 -8.59 -30.20
C ASP A 328 -16.63 -7.40 -30.18
N LYS A 329 -16.97 -6.90 -28.98
CA LYS A 329 -17.81 -5.72 -28.82
C LYS A 329 -17.19 -4.48 -29.46
N LYS A 330 -15.89 -4.25 -29.29
CA LYS A 330 -15.17 -3.14 -29.95
C LYS A 330 -15.26 -3.25 -31.47
N LEU A 331 -15.02 -4.44 -32.03
CA LEU A 331 -15.11 -4.70 -33.47
C LEU A 331 -16.54 -4.59 -34.03
N ARG A 332 -17.56 -4.70 -33.18
CA ARG A 332 -18.96 -4.50 -33.54
C ARG A 332 -19.45 -3.06 -33.33
N THR A 333 -18.61 -2.15 -32.84
CA THR A 333 -19.02 -0.78 -32.50
C THR A 333 -18.46 0.22 -33.51
N VAL A 334 -19.33 1.02 -34.12
CA VAL A 334 -18.95 2.10 -35.05
C VAL A 334 -19.54 3.40 -34.54
N GLU A 335 -18.72 4.45 -34.40
CA GLU A 335 -19.13 5.77 -33.89
C GLU A 335 -19.96 5.71 -32.59
N GLY A 336 -19.66 4.73 -31.72
CA GLY A 336 -20.36 4.54 -30.43
C GLY A 336 -21.63 3.69 -30.48
N VAL A 337 -22.06 3.22 -31.67
CA VAL A 337 -23.22 2.33 -31.84
C VAL A 337 -22.76 0.88 -31.98
N GLU A 338 -23.22 0.01 -31.09
CA GLU A 338 -22.95 -1.43 -31.16
C GLU A 338 -23.93 -2.13 -32.12
N TYR A 339 -23.38 -2.83 -33.11
CA TYR A 339 -24.13 -3.60 -34.09
C TYR A 339 -24.19 -5.09 -33.73
N ARG A 340 -25.22 -5.78 -34.22
CA ARG A 340 -25.44 -7.20 -33.93
C ARG A 340 -24.30 -8.10 -34.43
N THR A 341 -23.66 -7.75 -35.54
CA THR A 341 -22.57 -8.54 -36.13
C THR A 341 -21.43 -7.64 -36.59
N ARG A 342 -20.22 -8.21 -36.70
CA ARG A 342 -19.04 -7.50 -37.20
C ARG A 342 -19.18 -7.10 -38.67
N ASP A 343 -19.89 -7.90 -39.47
CA ASP A 343 -20.11 -7.60 -40.88
C ASP A 343 -21.01 -6.37 -41.06
N ILE A 344 -22.06 -6.23 -40.24
CA ILE A 344 -22.90 -5.03 -40.23
C ILE A 344 -22.06 -3.81 -39.85
N ALA A 345 -21.26 -3.89 -38.78
CA ALA A 345 -20.37 -2.79 -38.37
C ALA A 345 -19.43 -2.36 -39.51
N ARG A 346 -18.74 -3.31 -40.16
CA ARG A 346 -17.86 -3.03 -41.32
C ARG A 346 -18.58 -2.42 -42.51
N ASN A 347 -19.83 -2.85 -42.76
CA ASN A 347 -20.63 -2.28 -43.83
C ASN A 347 -21.04 -0.84 -43.50
N VAL A 348 -21.46 -0.57 -42.25
CA VAL A 348 -21.76 0.80 -41.80
C VAL A 348 -20.54 1.71 -41.91
N GLU A 349 -19.33 1.27 -41.52
CA GLU A 349 -18.11 2.08 -41.69
C GLU A 349 -17.90 2.51 -43.16
N LYS A 350 -18.14 1.58 -44.10
CA LYS A 350 -18.07 1.87 -45.54
C LYS A 350 -19.19 2.81 -45.99
N ASP A 351 -20.39 2.65 -45.45
CA ASP A 351 -21.52 3.53 -45.75
C ASP A 351 -21.30 4.95 -45.24
N ILE A 352 -20.71 5.12 -44.05
CA ILE A 352 -20.27 6.42 -43.52
C ILE A 352 -19.23 7.04 -44.46
N SER A 353 -18.23 6.26 -44.90
CA SER A 353 -17.22 6.74 -45.86
C SER A 353 -17.86 7.18 -47.17
N THR A 354 -18.83 6.41 -47.67
CA THR A 354 -19.58 6.70 -48.90
C THR A 354 -20.42 7.98 -48.75
N PHE A 355 -21.13 8.13 -47.63
CA PHE A 355 -21.89 9.32 -47.28
C PHE A 355 -21.01 10.57 -47.25
N ASN A 356 -19.88 10.51 -46.54
CA ASN A 356 -18.95 11.62 -46.42
C ASN A 356 -18.35 12.01 -47.78
N GLN A 357 -17.96 11.01 -48.59
CA GLN A 357 -17.46 11.24 -49.94
C GLN A 357 -18.49 11.97 -50.80
N LYS A 358 -19.76 11.55 -50.74
CA LYS A 358 -20.82 12.21 -51.48
C LYS A 358 -21.04 13.65 -51.00
N CYS A 359 -21.12 13.87 -49.68
CA CYS A 359 -21.34 15.21 -49.13
C CYS A 359 -20.26 16.20 -49.57
N ALA A 360 -19.02 15.74 -49.76
CA ALA A 360 -17.90 16.57 -50.21
C ALA A 360 -18.00 16.99 -51.70
N GLU A 361 -18.87 16.38 -52.51
CA GLU A 361 -19.10 16.77 -53.90
C GLU A 361 -19.93 18.06 -54.04
N TYR A 362 -20.68 18.43 -52.99
CA TYR A 362 -21.57 19.59 -53.00
C TYR A 362 -20.88 20.84 -52.43
N ASP A 363 -21.08 21.97 -53.10
CA ASP A 363 -20.71 23.28 -52.55
C ASP A 363 -21.86 23.86 -51.71
N TRP A 364 -21.91 23.45 -50.45
CA TRP A 364 -22.96 23.83 -49.50
C TRP A 364 -23.06 25.34 -49.24
N ASN A 365 -22.01 26.13 -49.54
CA ASN A 365 -22.09 27.60 -49.42
C ASN A 365 -23.00 28.23 -50.49
N ASN A 366 -23.18 27.56 -51.61
CA ASN A 366 -23.98 28.03 -52.75
C ASN A 366 -25.38 27.40 -52.81
N ILE A 367 -25.72 26.54 -51.85
CA ILE A 367 -27.03 25.90 -51.71
C ILE A 367 -27.81 26.66 -50.62
N ASN A 368 -29.06 27.03 -50.90
CA ASN A 368 -29.92 27.71 -49.92
C ASN A 368 -30.51 26.72 -48.90
N LEU A 369 -29.77 26.46 -47.82
CA LEU A 369 -30.18 25.53 -46.77
C LEU A 369 -31.24 26.12 -45.82
N LEU A 370 -31.62 27.40 -45.99
CA LEU A 370 -32.75 27.99 -45.28
C LEU A 370 -34.10 27.69 -45.95
N ASP A 371 -34.09 27.14 -47.17
CA ASP A 371 -35.29 26.66 -47.86
C ASP A 371 -35.44 25.16 -47.64
N GLU A 372 -36.52 24.77 -46.96
CA GLU A 372 -36.79 23.39 -46.61
C GLU A 372 -36.97 22.49 -47.84
N ASN A 373 -37.52 23.01 -48.94
CA ASN A 373 -37.62 22.24 -50.19
C ASN A 373 -36.24 21.96 -50.80
N CYS A 374 -35.28 22.86 -50.56
CA CYS A 374 -33.91 22.69 -51.02
C CYS A 374 -33.20 21.61 -50.18
N LYS A 375 -33.34 21.65 -48.86
CA LYS A 375 -32.85 20.58 -47.96
C LYS A 375 -33.42 19.21 -48.34
N GLU A 376 -34.74 19.10 -48.46
CA GLU A 376 -35.41 17.84 -48.81
C GLU A 376 -34.89 17.27 -50.13
N LYS A 377 -34.66 18.12 -51.13
CA LYS A 377 -34.10 17.71 -52.42
C LYS A 377 -32.72 17.04 -52.26
N TYR A 378 -31.79 17.69 -51.56
CA TYR A 378 -30.43 17.16 -51.39
C TYR A 378 -30.39 15.96 -50.44
N GLU A 379 -31.24 15.94 -49.42
CA GLU A 379 -31.42 14.77 -48.56
C GLU A 379 -31.91 13.55 -49.37
N MET A 380 -32.89 13.73 -50.26
CA MET A 380 -33.35 12.66 -51.16
C MET A 380 -32.26 12.18 -52.13
N GLU A 381 -31.46 13.09 -52.69
CA GLU A 381 -30.32 12.73 -53.55
C GLU A 381 -29.31 11.85 -52.79
N ILE A 382 -28.99 12.19 -51.54
CA ILE A 382 -28.07 11.42 -50.70
C ILE A 382 -28.69 10.09 -50.27
N LYS A 383 -29.97 10.07 -49.87
CA LYS A 383 -30.70 8.82 -49.55
C LYS A 383 -30.79 7.85 -50.73
N SER A 384 -30.72 8.33 -51.97
CA SER A 384 -30.81 7.47 -53.17
C SER A 384 -29.54 6.67 -53.46
N ILE A 385 -28.47 6.87 -52.68
CA ILE A 385 -27.20 6.15 -52.83
C ILE A 385 -27.38 4.70 -52.36
N ASN A 386 -26.72 3.79 -53.06
CA ASN A 386 -26.75 2.37 -52.72
C ASN A 386 -25.79 2.08 -51.55
N TYR A 387 -26.29 2.26 -50.33
CA TYR A 387 -25.63 1.84 -49.09
C TYR A 387 -25.70 0.32 -48.89
N LEU A 388 -24.73 -0.22 -48.18
CA LEU A 388 -24.62 -1.64 -47.87
C LEU A 388 -25.64 -2.06 -46.80
N GLU A 389 -25.84 -1.23 -45.76
CA GLU A 389 -26.82 -1.45 -44.70
C GLU A 389 -28.04 -0.55 -44.87
N LYS A 390 -29.22 -1.17 -44.98
CA LYS A 390 -30.49 -0.43 -45.17
C LYS A 390 -30.82 0.49 -44.01
N ASP A 391 -30.51 0.06 -42.78
CA ASP A 391 -30.81 0.84 -41.58
C ASP A 391 -29.91 2.08 -41.45
N PHE A 392 -28.84 2.17 -42.26
CA PHE A 392 -28.04 3.39 -42.36
C PHE A 392 -28.85 4.57 -42.92
N GLU A 393 -29.84 4.31 -43.78
CA GLU A 393 -30.70 5.35 -44.38
C GLU A 393 -31.41 6.21 -43.32
N VAL A 394 -31.75 5.62 -42.17
CA VAL A 394 -32.42 6.32 -41.06
C VAL A 394 -31.50 7.36 -40.42
N GLN A 395 -30.18 7.15 -40.48
CA GLN A 395 -29.18 8.06 -39.92
C GLN A 395 -28.85 9.24 -40.84
N ILE A 396 -29.26 9.21 -42.11
CA ILE A 396 -28.83 10.20 -43.12
C ILE A 396 -29.31 11.62 -42.76
N HIS A 397 -30.52 11.75 -42.25
CA HIS A 397 -31.08 13.05 -41.87
C HIS A 397 -30.23 13.71 -40.76
N GLU A 398 -30.05 13.01 -39.64
CA GLU A 398 -29.27 13.50 -38.50
C GLU A 398 -27.80 13.79 -38.89
N ARG A 399 -27.22 12.95 -39.76
CA ARG A 399 -25.86 13.17 -40.27
C ARG A 399 -25.78 14.42 -41.15
N LEU A 400 -26.80 14.69 -41.97
CA LEU A 400 -26.85 15.90 -42.79
C LEU A 400 -27.04 17.16 -41.94
N ASP A 401 -27.83 17.11 -40.87
CA ASP A 401 -27.95 18.23 -39.93
C ASP A 401 -26.59 18.64 -39.37
N VAL A 402 -25.76 17.67 -38.99
CA VAL A 402 -24.38 17.93 -38.51
C VAL A 402 -23.51 18.53 -39.62
N VAL A 403 -23.61 18.03 -40.85
CA VAL A 403 -22.86 18.58 -42.00
C VAL A 403 -23.32 20.01 -42.32
N TRP A 404 -24.63 20.28 -42.22
CA TRP A 404 -25.25 21.54 -42.61
C TRP A 404 -25.20 22.63 -41.55
N GLU A 405 -24.98 22.29 -40.27
CA GLU A 405 -25.00 23.23 -39.13
C GLU A 405 -24.18 24.51 -39.40
N GLU A 406 -22.94 24.38 -39.84
CA GLU A 406 -22.04 25.52 -40.10
C GLU A 406 -22.57 26.41 -41.25
N TYR A 407 -23.08 25.79 -42.31
CA TYR A 407 -23.58 26.49 -43.49
C TYR A 407 -24.92 27.19 -43.21
N ILE A 408 -25.81 26.55 -42.47
CA ILE A 408 -27.08 27.13 -42.01
C ILE A 408 -26.79 28.34 -41.13
N TYR A 409 -25.94 28.19 -40.11
CA TYR A 409 -25.55 29.27 -39.21
C TYR A 409 -25.03 30.51 -39.98
N LYS A 410 -24.17 30.28 -40.97
CA LYS A 410 -23.65 31.34 -41.84
C LYS A 410 -24.75 32.01 -42.67
N GLN A 411 -25.64 31.22 -43.28
CA GLN A 411 -26.73 31.74 -44.11
C GLN A 411 -27.76 32.53 -43.30
N GLU A 412 -28.09 32.09 -42.08
CA GLU A 412 -29.00 32.80 -41.17
C GLU A 412 -28.49 34.21 -40.85
N ILE A 413 -27.19 34.33 -40.53
CA ILE A 413 -26.56 35.63 -40.27
C ILE A 413 -26.62 36.52 -41.51
N ILE A 414 -26.25 35.99 -42.68
CA ILE A 414 -26.28 36.74 -43.95
C ILE A 414 -27.72 37.21 -44.25
N GLN A 415 -28.73 36.36 -44.07
CA GLN A 415 -30.14 36.71 -44.29
C GLN A 415 -30.59 37.79 -43.31
N ARG A 416 -30.24 37.68 -42.02
CA ARG A 416 -30.58 38.68 -41.00
C ARG A 416 -29.94 40.03 -41.24
N LEU A 417 -28.78 40.06 -41.89
CA LEU A 417 -28.09 41.29 -42.27
C LEU A 417 -28.60 41.87 -43.60
N SER A 418 -29.44 41.19 -44.36
CA SER A 418 -29.81 41.61 -45.72
C SER A 418 -30.68 42.87 -45.82
N ASP A 419 -31.33 43.28 -44.72
CA ASP A 419 -32.19 44.48 -44.67
C ASP A 419 -31.40 45.71 -44.21
N PRO A 420 -31.20 46.73 -45.07
CA PRO A 420 -30.46 47.93 -44.72
C PRO A 420 -31.10 48.75 -43.59
N GLU A 421 -32.42 48.69 -43.39
CA GLU A 421 -33.12 49.50 -42.38
C GLU A 421 -32.87 48.98 -40.96
N THR A 422 -32.85 47.66 -40.78
CA THR A 422 -32.63 47.00 -39.48
C THR A 422 -31.19 46.52 -39.28
N PHE A 423 -30.31 46.74 -40.26
CA PHE A 423 -28.95 46.20 -40.31
C PHE A 423 -28.16 46.39 -39.01
N LEU A 424 -28.07 47.63 -38.51
CA LEU A 424 -27.17 47.97 -37.40
C LEU A 424 -27.60 47.27 -36.12
N ASP A 425 -28.90 47.27 -35.84
CA ASP A 425 -29.48 46.60 -34.67
C ASP A 425 -29.23 45.09 -34.74
N ARG A 426 -29.49 44.47 -35.90
CA ARG A 426 -29.27 43.04 -36.12
C ARG A 426 -27.79 42.66 -36.04
N PHE A 427 -26.91 43.48 -36.60
CA PHE A 427 -25.46 43.29 -36.53
C PHE A 427 -24.97 43.29 -35.07
N CYS A 428 -25.37 44.28 -34.29
CA CYS A 428 -25.03 44.36 -32.87
C CYS A 428 -25.61 43.17 -32.07
N GLU A 429 -26.86 42.79 -32.35
CA GLU A 429 -27.54 41.66 -31.71
C GLU A 429 -26.79 40.33 -31.95
N ILE A 430 -26.41 40.06 -33.21
CA ILE A 430 -25.68 38.85 -33.60
C ILE A 430 -24.33 38.75 -32.87
N VAL A 431 -23.57 39.84 -32.82
CA VAL A 431 -22.27 39.87 -32.12
C VAL A 431 -22.47 39.68 -30.61
N LYS A 432 -23.45 40.35 -30.01
CA LYS A 432 -23.75 40.26 -28.55
C LYS A 432 -24.21 38.86 -28.12
N ASN A 433 -24.91 38.14 -28.99
CA ASN A 433 -25.40 36.80 -28.71
C ASN A 433 -24.38 35.69 -28.98
N SER A 434 -23.18 36.03 -29.46
CA SER A 434 -22.12 35.04 -29.69
C SER A 434 -21.56 34.48 -28.36
N SER A 435 -21.20 33.20 -28.35
CA SER A 435 -20.73 32.47 -27.15
C SER A 435 -19.46 33.05 -26.52
N PHE A 436 -18.66 33.81 -27.28
CA PHE A 436 -17.43 34.45 -26.82
C PHE A 436 -17.60 35.94 -26.50
N TYR A 437 -18.81 36.50 -26.65
CA TYR A 437 -19.06 37.93 -26.43
C TYR A 437 -18.70 38.36 -25.01
N GLU A 438 -19.14 37.65 -23.97
CA GLU A 438 -18.88 38.04 -22.58
C GLU A 438 -17.39 38.10 -22.26
N GLY A 439 -16.59 37.16 -22.78
CA GLY A 439 -15.13 37.18 -22.64
C GLY A 439 -14.47 38.36 -23.39
N LEU A 440 -15.06 38.80 -24.49
CA LEU A 440 -14.56 39.90 -25.32
C LEU A 440 -15.26 41.25 -25.09
N LYS A 441 -16.23 41.34 -24.17
CA LYS A 441 -17.15 42.49 -24.04
C LYS A 441 -16.44 43.83 -23.85
N LYS A 442 -15.35 43.84 -23.07
CA LYS A 442 -14.53 45.03 -22.82
C LYS A 442 -13.61 45.40 -24.00
N ARG A 443 -13.55 44.54 -25.02
CA ARG A 443 -12.69 44.66 -26.21
C ARG A 443 -13.47 44.75 -27.51
N ILE A 444 -14.79 44.57 -27.44
CA ILE A 444 -15.70 44.76 -28.57
C ILE A 444 -16.25 46.17 -28.47
N HIS A 445 -16.01 46.96 -29.51
CA HIS A 445 -16.55 48.30 -29.65
C HIS A 445 -17.37 48.38 -30.94
N PHE A 446 -18.57 48.94 -30.86
CA PHE A 446 -19.46 49.09 -32.01
C PHE A 446 -19.30 50.48 -32.65
N HIS A 447 -20.08 50.77 -33.70
CA HIS A 447 -19.95 51.94 -34.58
C HIS A 447 -19.63 53.33 -33.94
N ASP A 448 -19.93 53.53 -32.65
CA ASP A 448 -19.69 54.75 -31.86
C ASP A 448 -18.24 54.94 -31.40
N PHE A 449 -17.38 53.91 -31.49
CA PHE A 449 -16.02 53.95 -30.93
C PHE A 449 -15.09 55.00 -31.56
N VAL A 450 -15.42 55.50 -32.76
CA VAL A 450 -14.62 56.49 -33.51
C VAL A 450 -14.66 57.88 -32.84
N LEU A 451 -15.69 58.16 -32.04
CA LEU A 451 -15.90 59.46 -31.38
C LEU A 451 -15.19 59.59 -30.03
N ASP A 452 -14.85 58.47 -29.39
CA ASP A 452 -14.20 58.49 -28.08
C ASP A 452 -12.69 58.77 -28.24
N ARG A 453 -12.25 59.97 -27.81
CA ARG A 453 -10.83 60.36 -27.83
C ARG A 453 -9.94 59.48 -26.93
N LYS A 454 -10.51 58.75 -25.97
CA LYS A 454 -9.80 57.75 -25.16
C LYS A 454 -9.68 56.42 -25.92
N ASN A 455 -10.58 56.13 -26.85
CA ASN A 455 -10.45 55.00 -27.74
C ASN A 455 -9.33 55.24 -28.73
N LYS A 456 -8.34 54.36 -28.62
CA LYS A 456 -7.14 54.37 -29.42
C LYS A 456 -7.40 53.79 -30.83
N ALA A 457 -8.59 53.94 -31.42
CA ALA A 457 -8.91 53.47 -32.76
C ALA A 457 -8.13 54.22 -33.88
N PRO A 458 -7.97 53.62 -35.09
CA PRO A 458 -7.45 54.32 -36.26
C PRO A 458 -8.41 55.39 -36.79
N SER A 459 -7.87 56.43 -37.42
CA SER A 459 -8.67 57.35 -38.25
C SER A 459 -9.06 56.65 -39.56
N PHE A 460 -10.34 56.63 -39.88
CA PHE A 460 -10.85 56.06 -41.13
C PHE A 460 -11.03 57.14 -42.20
N ASN A 461 -10.73 56.80 -43.44
CA ASN A 461 -11.01 57.68 -44.57
C ASN A 461 -12.36 57.31 -45.20
N ARG A 462 -12.97 58.22 -45.97
CA ARG A 462 -14.25 57.95 -46.66
C ARG A 462 -14.20 56.71 -47.58
N GLU A 463 -13.02 56.34 -48.07
CA GLU A 463 -12.84 55.15 -48.92
C GLU A 463 -12.95 53.82 -48.15
N ASP A 464 -12.80 53.86 -46.82
CA ASP A 464 -12.91 52.68 -45.96
C ASP A 464 -14.36 52.36 -45.60
N GLY A 465 -15.30 53.28 -45.84
CA GLY A 465 -16.68 53.20 -45.36
C GLY A 465 -16.80 53.58 -43.87
N GLN A 466 -18.00 53.38 -43.30
CA GLN A 466 -18.22 53.55 -41.87
C GLN A 466 -17.79 52.34 -41.05
N ALA A 467 -17.18 52.57 -39.89
CA ALA A 467 -16.82 51.54 -38.94
C ALA A 467 -18.06 50.92 -38.27
N LEU A 468 -18.09 49.60 -38.16
CA LEU A 468 -19.18 48.83 -37.56
C LEU A 468 -18.76 48.11 -36.29
N LEU A 469 -17.55 47.53 -36.29
CA LEU A 469 -17.03 46.72 -35.20
C LEU A 469 -15.52 46.88 -35.09
N PHE A 470 -15.02 47.08 -33.88
CA PHE A 470 -13.61 46.96 -33.55
C PHE A 470 -13.43 45.92 -32.44
N ILE A 471 -12.60 44.92 -32.71
CA ILE A 471 -12.22 43.89 -31.75
C ILE A 471 -10.76 44.14 -31.33
N ASP A 472 -10.59 44.70 -30.14
CA ASP A 472 -9.29 44.96 -29.53
C ASP A 472 -8.59 43.66 -29.10
N ARG A 473 -7.31 43.53 -29.45
CA ARG A 473 -6.44 42.39 -29.12
C ARG A 473 -5.21 42.78 -28.30
N THR A 474 -5.15 43.98 -27.73
CA THR A 474 -3.99 44.43 -26.95
C THR A 474 -3.85 43.64 -25.62
N LEU A 475 -2.70 42.97 -25.40
CA LEU A 475 -2.45 42.14 -24.21
C LEU A 475 -2.29 42.94 -22.91
N MET A 476 -1.54 44.05 -22.90
CA MET A 476 -1.33 44.90 -21.72
C MET A 476 -1.22 46.37 -22.12
N GLY A 477 -2.25 47.18 -21.83
CA GLY A 477 -2.23 48.64 -21.62
C GLY A 477 -1.59 49.60 -22.66
N GLY A 478 -0.95 49.12 -23.73
CA GLY A 478 0.08 49.89 -24.41
C GLY A 478 0.28 49.57 -25.89
N GLY A 479 -0.78 49.48 -26.71
CA GLY A 479 -0.60 49.44 -28.17
C GLY A 479 -1.73 48.77 -28.94
N LYS A 480 -2.44 49.60 -29.70
CA LYS A 480 -3.68 49.46 -30.48
C LYS A 480 -3.62 48.37 -31.59
N LYS A 481 -3.82 47.09 -31.26
CA LYS A 481 -3.90 46.02 -32.27
C LYS A 481 -5.29 45.42 -32.27
N GLY A 482 -5.94 45.30 -33.43
CA GLY A 482 -7.28 44.73 -33.49
C GLY A 482 -7.84 44.61 -34.89
N THR A 483 -8.98 43.93 -35.01
CA THR A 483 -9.70 43.75 -36.28
C THR A 483 -10.84 44.74 -36.34
N VAL A 484 -10.95 45.46 -37.46
CA VAL A 484 -12.05 46.38 -37.72
C VAL A 484 -12.87 45.85 -38.91
N PHE A 485 -14.17 45.74 -38.70
CA PHE A 485 -15.14 45.64 -39.79
C PHE A 485 -15.69 47.03 -40.08
N THR A 486 -15.63 47.43 -41.34
CA THR A 486 -16.37 48.58 -41.85
C THR A 486 -17.45 48.09 -42.81
N THR A 487 -18.27 49.00 -43.29
CA THR A 487 -19.24 48.75 -44.37
C THR A 487 -18.61 48.32 -45.70
N ARG A 488 -17.29 48.47 -45.89
CA ARG A 488 -16.62 48.18 -47.17
C ARG A 488 -15.35 47.34 -47.06
N LYS A 489 -14.69 47.31 -45.91
CA LYS A 489 -13.37 46.69 -45.73
C LYS A 489 -13.30 45.90 -44.42
N LEU A 490 -12.48 44.84 -44.46
CA LEU A 490 -11.93 44.20 -43.28
C LEU A 490 -10.51 44.73 -43.08
N ILE A 491 -10.22 45.24 -41.89
CA ILE A 491 -8.94 45.89 -41.59
C ILE A 491 -8.31 45.21 -40.39
N GLU A 492 -7.07 44.76 -40.57
CA GLU A 492 -6.18 44.37 -39.48
C GLU A 492 -5.34 45.61 -39.11
N TYR A 493 -5.64 46.16 -37.94
CA TYR A 493 -4.99 47.36 -37.45
C TYR A 493 -3.84 47.03 -36.50
N ASP A 494 -2.67 47.57 -36.79
CA ASP A 494 -1.52 47.73 -35.91
C ASP A 494 -0.99 49.17 -36.08
N LYS A 495 -0.51 49.79 -35.00
CA LYS A 495 0.10 51.13 -34.99
C LYS A 495 1.22 51.28 -36.03
N ASN A 496 1.87 50.18 -36.41
CA ASN A 496 2.97 50.16 -37.38
C ASN A 496 2.57 49.60 -38.77
N GLN A 497 1.44 48.90 -38.89
CA GLN A 497 1.05 48.24 -40.13
C GLN A 497 -0.49 48.14 -40.21
N VAL A 498 -1.06 48.66 -41.30
CA VAL A 498 -2.49 48.50 -41.60
C VAL A 498 -2.61 47.58 -42.81
N LYS A 499 -3.15 46.37 -42.62
CA LYS A 499 -3.55 45.50 -43.74
C LYS A 499 -5.06 45.65 -43.91
N GLN A 500 -5.53 45.78 -45.14
CA GLN A 500 -6.94 45.98 -45.45
C GLN A 500 -7.32 45.21 -46.72
N VAL A 501 -8.51 44.64 -46.73
CA VAL A 501 -9.09 43.92 -47.87
C VAL A 501 -10.52 44.40 -48.06
N ARG A 502 -10.97 44.56 -49.30
CA ARG A 502 -12.37 44.92 -49.58
C ARG A 502 -13.25 43.72 -49.25
N LEU A 503 -14.36 43.94 -48.54
CA LEU A 503 -15.27 42.84 -48.18
C LEU A 503 -15.81 42.11 -49.43
N ALA A 504 -15.99 42.82 -50.54
CA ALA A 504 -16.38 42.25 -51.82
C ALA A 504 -15.35 41.30 -52.47
N GLU A 505 -14.09 41.31 -52.01
CA GLU A 505 -13.02 40.41 -52.47
C GLU A 505 -12.91 39.15 -51.59
N ILE A 506 -13.57 39.13 -50.42
CA ILE A 506 -13.54 38.01 -49.47
C ILE A 506 -14.60 36.98 -49.88
N THR A 507 -14.18 35.73 -50.01
CA THR A 507 -15.10 34.60 -50.25
C THR A 507 -15.28 33.73 -49.02
N SER A 508 -14.25 33.62 -48.18
CA SER A 508 -14.37 32.98 -46.88
C SER A 508 -13.32 33.44 -45.88
N ILE A 509 -13.63 33.34 -44.60
CA ILE A 509 -12.70 33.45 -43.48
C ILE A 509 -12.69 32.12 -42.74
N LYS A 510 -11.53 31.47 -42.67
CA LYS A 510 -11.36 30.16 -42.01
C LYS A 510 -10.31 30.24 -40.92
N THR A 511 -10.21 29.19 -40.11
CA THR A 511 -9.16 29.08 -39.10
C THR A 511 -8.23 27.91 -39.36
N GLU A 512 -6.93 28.15 -39.22
CA GLU A 512 -5.87 27.15 -39.29
C GLU A 512 -4.77 27.52 -38.30
N ASN A 513 -4.28 26.56 -37.50
CA ASN A 513 -3.22 26.78 -36.50
C ASN A 513 -3.46 27.99 -35.57
N LYS A 514 -4.70 28.16 -35.08
CA LYS A 514 -5.16 29.29 -34.23
C LYS A 514 -5.02 30.68 -34.88
N LYS A 515 -4.91 30.75 -36.21
CA LYS A 515 -4.97 31.99 -36.99
C LYS A 515 -6.22 32.03 -37.84
N LEU A 516 -6.61 33.23 -38.26
CA LEU A 516 -7.67 33.44 -39.24
C LEU A 516 -7.05 33.71 -40.60
N LEU A 517 -7.55 33.00 -41.61
CA LEU A 517 -7.17 33.10 -43.00
C LEU A 517 -8.34 33.71 -43.77
N VAL A 518 -8.12 34.83 -44.44
CA VAL A 518 -9.08 35.46 -45.35
C VAL A 518 -8.74 35.03 -46.76
N LEU A 519 -9.71 34.44 -47.44
CA LEU A 519 -9.56 33.81 -48.76
C LEU A 519 -10.29 34.61 -49.85
N ASP A 520 -9.70 34.62 -51.05
CA ASP A 520 -10.31 35.17 -52.27
C ASP A 520 -11.05 34.09 -53.09
N ALA A 521 -11.56 34.46 -54.27
CA ALA A 521 -12.26 33.54 -55.17
C ALA A 521 -11.38 32.38 -55.68
N GLY A 522 -10.06 32.56 -55.71
CA GLY A 522 -9.09 31.53 -56.05
C GLY A 522 -8.68 30.65 -54.86
N GLN A 523 -9.31 30.81 -53.69
CA GLN A 523 -8.93 30.17 -52.41
C GLN A 523 -7.52 30.56 -51.93
N ASN A 524 -6.97 31.69 -52.41
CA ASN A 524 -5.67 32.18 -51.95
C ASN A 524 -5.83 32.98 -50.65
N THR A 525 -4.90 32.80 -49.72
CA THR A 525 -4.84 33.62 -48.50
C THR A 525 -4.39 35.04 -48.85
N ILE A 526 -5.33 35.99 -48.78
CA ILE A 526 -5.09 37.42 -49.05
C ILE A 526 -4.84 38.23 -47.79
N MET A 527 -5.26 37.74 -46.62
CA MET A 527 -4.96 38.33 -45.32
C MET A 527 -4.91 37.25 -44.24
N THR A 528 -4.07 37.44 -43.22
CA THR A 528 -4.02 36.60 -42.02
C THR A 528 -3.95 37.47 -40.79
N PHE A 529 -4.68 37.08 -39.73
CA PHE A 529 -4.58 37.73 -38.43
C PHE A 529 -4.82 36.76 -37.27
N GLU A 530 -4.41 37.20 -36.08
CA GLU A 530 -4.44 36.39 -34.87
C GLU A 530 -5.84 36.40 -34.22
N ILE A 531 -6.20 35.27 -33.62
CA ILE A 531 -7.41 35.15 -32.80
C ILE A 531 -7.16 35.82 -31.45
N PRO A 532 -8.13 36.58 -30.89
CA PRO A 532 -7.97 37.13 -29.54
C PRO A 532 -7.71 36.02 -28.52
N PHE A 533 -6.72 36.20 -27.64
CA PHE A 533 -6.33 35.19 -26.65
C PHE A 533 -7.45 34.81 -25.64
N LEU A 534 -8.48 35.65 -25.54
CA LEU A 534 -9.66 35.43 -24.69
C LEU A 534 -10.70 34.52 -25.33
N VAL A 535 -10.56 34.20 -26.62
CA VAL A 535 -11.39 33.17 -27.28
C VAL A 535 -10.84 31.80 -26.89
N ALA A 536 -11.63 31.03 -26.15
CA ALA A 536 -11.26 29.68 -25.74
C ALA A 536 -11.08 28.76 -26.96
N ASP A 537 -10.20 27.76 -26.84
CA ASP A 537 -9.85 26.85 -27.93
C ASP A 537 -11.06 26.12 -28.54
N ASN A 538 -12.04 25.75 -27.72
CA ASN A 538 -13.29 25.14 -28.16
C ASN A 538 -14.25 26.13 -28.87
N GLN A 539 -14.00 27.44 -28.81
CA GLN A 539 -14.80 28.48 -29.47
C GLN A 539 -14.16 29.02 -30.76
N VAL A 540 -12.92 28.65 -31.07
CA VAL A 540 -12.16 29.17 -32.23
C VAL A 540 -12.89 28.97 -33.55
N LYS A 541 -13.46 27.78 -33.80
CA LYS A 541 -14.23 27.51 -35.03
C LYS A 541 -15.46 28.40 -35.14
N ARG A 542 -16.24 28.53 -34.05
CA ARG A 542 -17.43 29.40 -33.98
C ARG A 542 -17.08 30.88 -34.16
N TYR A 543 -15.94 31.31 -33.61
CA TYR A 543 -15.42 32.66 -33.81
C TYR A 543 -15.10 32.94 -35.28
N ALA A 544 -14.37 32.04 -35.94
CA ALA A 544 -14.07 32.15 -37.37
C ALA A 544 -15.34 32.19 -38.22
N ALA A 545 -16.28 31.28 -37.97
CA ALA A 545 -17.56 31.21 -38.67
C ALA A 545 -18.40 32.48 -38.51
N LEU A 546 -18.42 33.10 -37.32
CA LEU A 546 -19.08 34.40 -37.14
C LEU A 546 -18.45 35.46 -38.03
N LEU A 547 -17.12 35.61 -37.98
CA LEU A 547 -16.44 36.66 -38.75
C LEU A 547 -16.62 36.48 -40.26
N ASP A 548 -16.61 35.22 -40.73
CA ASP A 548 -16.91 34.87 -42.11
C ASP A 548 -18.32 35.33 -42.51
N ALA A 549 -19.31 34.97 -41.70
CA ALA A 549 -20.71 35.32 -41.94
C ALA A 549 -20.95 36.84 -41.90
N LEU A 550 -20.29 37.56 -40.97
CA LEU A 550 -20.36 39.02 -40.91
C LEU A 550 -19.73 39.66 -42.15
N ALA A 551 -18.54 39.22 -42.57
CA ALA A 551 -17.85 39.77 -43.75
C ALA A 551 -18.73 39.66 -44.99
N LEU A 552 -19.29 38.47 -45.21
CA LEU A 552 -20.14 38.18 -46.37
C LEU A 552 -21.51 38.84 -46.28
N GLY A 553 -22.08 38.94 -45.08
CA GLY A 553 -23.36 39.62 -44.83
C GLY A 553 -23.27 41.13 -45.09
N ILE A 554 -22.21 41.78 -44.59
CA ILE A 554 -21.93 43.20 -44.90
C ILE A 554 -21.74 43.38 -46.41
N ALA A 555 -20.90 42.55 -47.06
CA ALA A 555 -20.62 42.66 -48.49
C ALA A 555 -21.86 42.54 -49.39
N LYS A 556 -22.86 41.77 -48.95
CA LYS A 556 -24.11 41.53 -49.69
C LYS A 556 -25.19 42.59 -49.45
N THR A 557 -25.01 43.49 -48.48
CA THR A 557 -26.03 44.46 -48.07
C THR A 557 -25.70 45.85 -48.59
N ASP A 558 -26.69 46.55 -49.16
CA ASP A 558 -26.52 47.96 -49.54
C ASP A 558 -26.46 48.85 -48.28
N CYS A 559 -25.24 49.13 -47.83
CA CYS A 559 -24.99 49.95 -46.65
C CYS A 559 -25.05 51.46 -46.92
N SER A 560 -25.42 51.92 -48.13
CA SER A 560 -25.34 53.35 -48.49
C SER A 560 -26.20 54.25 -47.59
N SER A 561 -27.42 53.80 -47.26
CA SER A 561 -28.33 54.52 -46.35
C SER A 561 -27.82 54.53 -44.91
N LEU A 562 -27.26 53.40 -44.47
CA LEU A 562 -26.65 53.25 -43.15
C LEU A 562 -25.44 54.18 -42.98
N GLU A 563 -24.59 54.28 -43.99
CA GLU A 563 -23.40 55.14 -43.96
C GLU A 563 -23.76 56.61 -43.69
N ASN A 564 -24.86 57.08 -44.29
CA ASN A 564 -25.40 58.43 -44.08
C ASN A 564 -25.99 58.60 -42.68
N ASN A 565 -26.73 57.61 -42.19
CA ASN A 565 -27.34 57.64 -40.86
C ASN A 565 -26.29 57.67 -39.74
N ILE A 566 -25.27 56.80 -39.81
CA ILE A 566 -24.15 56.80 -38.85
C ILE A 566 -23.40 58.13 -38.90
N LEU A 567 -23.18 58.70 -40.09
CA LEU A 567 -22.54 60.01 -40.23
C LEU A 567 -23.38 61.12 -39.55
N ALA A 568 -24.70 61.10 -39.73
CA ALA A 568 -25.60 62.07 -39.12
C ALA A 568 -25.66 61.95 -37.59
N MET A 569 -25.72 60.72 -37.06
CA MET A 569 -25.66 60.42 -35.62
C MET A 569 -24.36 60.95 -35.01
N ASN A 570 -23.23 60.65 -35.64
CA ASN A 570 -21.91 61.09 -35.17
C ASN A 570 -21.78 62.63 -35.19
N VAL A 571 -22.40 63.32 -36.15
CA VAL A 571 -22.40 64.80 -36.21
C VAL A 571 -23.27 65.40 -35.09
N MET A 572 -24.45 64.80 -34.80
CA MET A 572 -25.35 65.26 -33.73
C MET A 572 -24.73 65.08 -32.34
N GLU A 573 -24.07 63.97 -32.09
CA GLU A 573 -23.43 63.68 -30.79
C GLU A 573 -22.22 64.59 -30.55
N HIS A 574 -21.44 64.87 -31.60
CA HIS A 574 -20.30 65.79 -31.55
C HIS A 574 -20.72 67.25 -31.39
N THR A 575 -21.93 67.64 -31.81
CA THR A 575 -22.50 68.98 -31.54
C THR A 575 -23.07 69.09 -30.13
N GLY A 576 -23.67 68.02 -29.58
CA GLY A 576 -24.10 67.96 -28.17
C GLY A 576 -22.94 68.14 -27.18
N GLN A 577 -21.82 67.44 -27.41
CA GLN A 577 -20.62 67.57 -26.56
C GLN A 577 -19.97 68.96 -26.61
N ILE A 578 -20.08 69.67 -27.74
CA ILE A 578 -19.59 71.05 -27.89
C ILE A 578 -20.49 72.02 -27.11
N ILE A 579 -21.81 71.79 -27.07
CA ILE A 579 -22.76 72.61 -26.31
C ILE A 579 -22.51 72.45 -24.80
N ASP A 580 -22.31 71.22 -24.31
CA ASP A 580 -22.00 70.96 -22.90
C ASP A 580 -20.65 71.59 -22.47
N GLN A 581 -19.65 71.59 -23.36
CA GLN A 581 -18.36 72.28 -23.11
C GLN A 581 -18.50 73.80 -23.09
N ILE A 582 -19.33 74.39 -23.95
CA ILE A 582 -19.57 75.84 -23.96
C ILE A 582 -20.32 76.29 -22.70
N GLN A 583 -21.26 75.49 -22.19
CA GLN A 583 -21.96 75.79 -20.93
C GLN A 583 -21.02 75.74 -19.71
N GLN A 584 -20.08 74.80 -19.66
CA GLN A 584 -19.07 74.77 -18.58
C GLN A 584 -18.09 75.96 -18.62
N ASP A 585 -17.77 76.49 -19.81
CA ASP A 585 -16.87 77.64 -19.97
C ASP A 585 -17.56 79.00 -19.69
N GLU A 586 -18.89 79.10 -19.86
CA GLU A 586 -19.65 80.31 -19.50
C GLU A 586 -19.82 80.45 -17.98
N ASP A 587 -20.10 79.35 -17.27
CA ASP A 587 -20.21 79.33 -15.80
C ASP A 587 -18.87 79.73 -15.11
N PHE A 588 -17.74 79.45 -15.77
CA PHE A 588 -16.41 79.79 -15.24
C PHE A 588 -16.07 81.28 -15.36
N LYS A 589 -16.65 82.01 -16.32
CA LYS A 589 -16.38 83.44 -16.55
C LYS A 589 -17.21 84.38 -15.68
N GLU A 590 -18.34 83.92 -15.15
CA GLU A 590 -19.19 84.74 -14.28
C GLU A 590 -18.62 84.86 -12.84
N ALA A 591 -17.72 83.94 -12.45
CA ALA A 591 -17.14 83.88 -11.10
C ALA A 591 -15.92 84.80 -10.85
N GLU A 592 -15.15 85.21 -11.86
CA GLU A 592 -13.93 86.02 -11.66
C GLU A 592 -14.19 87.54 -11.51
N GLY A 593 -15.44 87.98 -11.60
CA GLY A 593 -15.82 89.39 -11.74
C GLY A 593 -16.38 90.08 -10.50
N LYS A 594 -15.99 89.77 -9.24
CA LYS A 594 -16.33 90.64 -8.06
C LYS A 594 -15.57 90.32 -6.75
N LEU A 595 -14.58 91.18 -6.49
CA LEU A 595 -14.28 91.95 -5.26
C LEU A 595 -13.93 91.29 -3.90
N ASP A 596 -12.92 91.93 -3.30
CA ASP A 596 -12.23 91.73 -2.02
C ASP A 596 -12.84 92.57 -0.86
N ILE A 597 -12.44 92.21 0.37
CA ILE A 597 -12.47 92.91 1.68
C ILE A 597 -13.52 92.50 2.75
N GLN A 598 -13.00 91.67 3.68
CA GLN A 598 -13.13 91.56 5.15
C GLN A 598 -14.49 91.69 5.89
N GLY A 599 -14.78 90.66 6.71
CA GLY A 599 -15.33 90.85 8.06
C GLY A 599 -16.25 89.76 8.63
N SER A 600 -15.66 88.81 9.36
CA SER A 600 -16.22 88.01 10.48
C SER A 600 -17.17 86.82 10.27
N HIS A 601 -16.67 85.69 10.81
CA HIS A 601 -17.32 84.56 11.50
C HIS A 601 -18.17 83.50 10.76
N SER A 602 -17.82 82.26 11.13
CA SER A 602 -18.66 81.04 11.27
C SER A 602 -18.78 80.06 10.08
N CYS A 603 -18.04 78.95 10.23
CA CYS A 603 -18.51 77.54 10.20
C CYS A 603 -18.45 76.69 8.91
N TYR A 604 -18.12 75.41 9.16
CA TYR A 604 -18.33 74.15 8.38
C TYR A 604 -17.43 73.91 7.15
N GLU A 605 -16.50 72.93 7.24
CA GLU A 605 -16.55 71.49 6.85
C GLU A 605 -15.92 71.30 5.45
N ASN A 606 -14.73 70.67 5.38
CA ASN A 606 -14.46 69.30 4.89
C ASN A 606 -14.60 69.16 3.36
N ASP A 607 -13.71 68.58 2.57
CA ASP A 607 -12.46 67.83 2.79
C ASP A 607 -11.66 67.90 1.47
N ASP A 608 -10.33 67.80 1.58
CA ASP A 608 -9.52 66.78 0.88
C ASP A 608 -8.05 67.23 0.78
N ILE A 609 -7.13 66.32 1.14
CA ILE A 609 -5.93 65.96 0.39
C ILE A 609 -5.13 64.94 1.23
N ASN A 610 -5.19 63.70 0.75
CA ASN A 610 -4.10 62.76 0.52
C ASN A 610 -3.16 62.27 1.66
N ILE A 611 -2.76 61.01 1.43
CA ILE A 611 -1.43 60.42 1.64
C ILE A 611 -1.18 59.64 2.95
N VAL A 612 -1.07 58.32 2.74
CA VAL A 612 0.03 57.42 3.19
C VAL A 612 -0.04 56.76 4.57
N GLU A 613 0.00 55.43 4.47
CA GLU A 613 0.67 54.39 5.28
C GLU A 613 0.68 54.42 6.81
N LYS A 614 0.51 53.17 7.29
CA LYS A 614 1.17 52.50 8.42
C LYS A 614 0.46 52.43 9.78
N GLU A 615 0.20 51.17 10.11
CA GLU A 615 0.39 50.50 11.40
C GLU A 615 -0.49 50.97 12.57
N ASN A 616 -1.51 50.14 12.83
CA ASN A 616 -2.31 50.16 14.04
C ASN A 616 -1.60 49.40 15.17
N ASN A 617 -1.45 50.08 16.31
CA ASN A 617 -1.27 49.46 17.61
C ASN A 617 -2.24 50.12 18.63
N VAL A 618 -3.10 49.27 19.21
CA VAL A 618 -3.46 49.24 20.65
C VAL A 618 -4.41 50.29 21.25
N LYS A 619 -5.51 49.73 21.80
CA LYS A 619 -6.34 50.10 22.98
C LYS A 619 -7.41 51.20 22.90
N ARG A 620 -8.61 50.81 23.35
CA ARG A 620 -9.48 51.61 24.23
C ARG A 620 -10.10 50.73 25.32
N GLU A 621 -9.91 51.16 26.57
CA GLU A 621 -10.90 51.06 27.67
C GLU A 621 -11.91 52.23 27.48
N ALA A 622 -13.11 52.34 28.05
CA ALA A 622 -13.65 51.90 29.33
C ALA A 622 -15.20 52.01 29.35
N GLU A 623 -15.81 51.25 30.28
CA GLU A 623 -16.98 51.52 31.15
C GLU A 623 -18.34 52.04 30.64
N ILE A 624 -19.42 51.42 31.17
CA ILE A 624 -20.55 52.07 31.90
C ILE A 624 -21.31 51.01 32.74
N ASP A 625 -21.18 51.16 34.07
CA ASP A 625 -22.17 51.30 35.15
C ASP A 625 -23.50 50.49 35.31
N ASP A 626 -23.67 50.10 36.59
CA ASP A 626 -24.86 50.04 37.48
C ASP A 626 -26.10 49.14 37.22
N ASN A 627 -26.38 48.19 38.16
CA ASN A 627 -27.55 48.24 39.06
C ASN A 627 -27.79 46.99 39.97
N ARG A 628 -27.82 47.25 41.28
CA ARG A 628 -28.88 46.98 42.31
C ARG A 628 -29.58 45.61 42.51
N LYS A 629 -29.56 45.21 43.81
CA LYS A 629 -30.68 44.78 44.72
C LYS A 629 -31.32 43.38 44.48
N THR A 630 -31.82 42.58 45.43
CA THR A 630 -31.95 42.53 46.91
C THR A 630 -32.60 41.17 47.31
N LYS A 631 -32.28 40.66 48.52
CA LYS A 631 -33.11 39.88 49.48
C LYS A 631 -33.58 38.41 49.20
N GLN A 632 -32.95 37.44 49.90
CA GLN A 632 -33.42 36.59 51.04
C GLN A 632 -34.92 36.16 51.18
N PRO A 633 -35.31 35.15 52.01
CA PRO A 633 -34.53 34.15 52.81
C PRO A 633 -35.17 32.72 52.94
N THR A 634 -34.60 31.91 53.86
CA THR A 634 -35.14 30.79 54.70
C THR A 634 -34.82 29.35 54.29
N ASP A 635 -34.40 28.42 55.17
CA ASP A 635 -33.86 28.45 56.53
C ASP A 635 -33.40 27.02 56.93
N LYS A 636 -32.55 26.93 57.96
CA LYS A 636 -32.30 25.81 58.93
C LYS A 636 -31.19 24.77 58.70
N ASN A 637 -30.14 24.99 59.52
CA ASN A 637 -29.58 24.11 60.57
C ASN A 637 -28.75 22.88 60.13
N ALA A 638 -27.59 22.56 60.71
CA ALA A 638 -26.94 22.97 61.96
C ALA A 638 -25.47 22.45 61.94
N VAL A 639 -24.48 23.26 62.37
CA VAL A 639 -23.65 23.09 63.61
C VAL A 639 -22.48 22.11 63.41
N THR A 640 -21.18 22.38 63.61
CA THR A 640 -20.32 23.20 64.52
C THR A 640 -19.07 23.67 63.74
N GLY A 641 -18.48 24.89 63.79
CA GLY A 641 -18.02 25.74 64.92
C GLY A 641 -16.58 25.34 65.35
N GLY A 642 -15.51 26.15 65.43
CA GLY A 642 -15.17 27.57 65.23
C GLY A 642 -13.62 27.72 65.34
N ILE A 643 -12.96 28.64 64.64
CA ILE A 643 -12.55 30.02 65.04
C ILE A 643 -11.30 30.14 65.94
N SER A 644 -10.49 31.18 65.63
CA SER A 644 -9.63 32.06 66.47
C SER A 644 -8.11 31.86 66.61
N ILE A 645 -7.38 32.62 65.78
CA ILE A 645 -6.39 33.70 66.05
C ILE A 645 -5.64 33.76 67.42
N LYS A 646 -4.30 33.74 67.29
CA LYS A 646 -3.17 34.36 68.05
C LYS A 646 -3.13 34.34 69.59
N LEU A 647 -2.01 33.84 70.13
CA LEU A 647 -1.07 34.60 71.00
C LEU A 647 0.26 33.84 71.22
N ASN A 648 1.37 34.59 71.14
CA ASN A 648 2.77 34.17 71.34
C ASN A 648 3.10 33.96 72.83
N LYS A 649 3.98 32.99 73.13
CA LYS A 649 5.26 33.15 73.88
C LYS A 649 5.98 31.81 74.04
N GLU A 650 7.19 31.71 73.49
CA GLU A 650 8.48 31.54 74.21
C GLU A 650 8.65 30.14 74.84
N SER A 651 9.71 29.35 74.60
CA SER A 651 11.12 29.72 74.46
C SER A 651 12.01 28.53 74.02
N THR A 652 13.24 28.89 73.61
CA THR A 652 14.52 28.15 73.75
C THR A 652 14.90 27.04 72.75
N ASP A 653 15.44 27.49 71.61
CA ASP A 653 16.86 27.39 71.20
C ASP A 653 17.60 26.04 71.35
N ARG A 654 17.92 25.41 70.21
CA ARG A 654 19.26 24.90 69.91
C ARG A 654 19.62 25.18 68.45
N THR A 655 20.81 25.73 68.32
CA THR A 655 21.57 26.14 67.14
C THR A 655 21.79 24.97 66.16
N GLU A 656 21.41 25.11 64.88
CA GLU A 656 21.86 24.19 63.82
C GLU A 656 23.03 24.79 63.03
N CYS A 657 24.18 24.12 63.16
CA CYS A 657 25.44 24.44 62.52
C CYS A 657 25.38 24.19 61.00
N LYS A 658 25.67 25.21 60.17
CA LYS A 658 25.86 25.03 58.72
C LYS A 658 27.07 24.12 58.45
N LYS A 659 26.81 22.85 58.13
CA LYS A 659 27.83 21.86 57.74
C LYS A 659 28.63 22.35 56.52
N LYS A 660 29.96 22.49 56.68
CA LYS A 660 30.90 22.80 55.58
C LYS A 660 31.07 21.58 54.66
N GLN A 661 31.44 21.81 53.40
CA GLN A 661 31.65 20.74 52.42
C GLN A 661 32.90 19.92 52.75
N SER A 662 32.86 18.61 52.46
CA SER A 662 34.00 17.72 52.65
C SER A 662 35.08 18.03 51.63
N VAL A 663 36.25 18.48 52.11
CA VAL A 663 37.42 18.78 51.27
C VAL A 663 37.81 17.55 50.43
N PHE A 664 37.75 16.36 51.01
CA PHE A 664 37.99 15.09 50.30
C PHE A 664 36.93 14.78 49.25
N GLY A 665 35.66 15.19 49.48
CA GLY A 665 34.58 15.06 48.51
C GLY A 665 34.75 15.96 47.28
N VAL A 666 35.25 17.18 47.47
CA VAL A 666 35.55 18.10 46.35
C VAL A 666 36.78 17.61 45.56
N ILE A 667 37.81 17.09 46.25
CA ILE A 667 38.99 16.50 45.60
C ILE A 667 38.61 15.25 44.79
N SER A 668 37.78 14.35 45.35
CA SER A 668 37.25 13.17 44.65
C SER A 668 36.47 13.55 43.38
N PHE A 669 35.66 14.62 43.45
CA PHE A 669 34.91 15.13 42.30
C PHE A 669 35.83 15.63 41.17
N ILE A 670 36.86 16.41 41.50
CA ILE A 670 37.82 16.92 40.52
C ILE A 670 38.62 15.78 39.87
N ILE A 671 39.06 14.80 40.67
CA ILE A 671 39.76 13.61 40.16
C ILE A 671 38.83 12.79 39.24
N GLY A 672 37.56 12.62 39.59
CA GLY A 672 36.58 11.90 38.77
C GLY A 672 36.35 12.54 37.40
N ILE A 673 36.25 13.87 37.32
CA ILE A 673 36.15 14.58 36.04
C ILE A 673 37.42 14.40 35.21
N PHE A 674 38.58 14.57 35.82
CA PHE A 674 39.86 14.44 35.11
C PHE A 674 40.08 13.02 34.57
N ASN A 675 39.62 11.99 35.29
CA ASN A 675 39.75 10.60 34.88
C ASN A 675 38.77 10.23 33.74
N ILE A 676 37.57 10.82 33.70
CA ILE A 676 36.65 10.66 32.55
C ILE A 676 37.21 11.36 31.31
N LEU A 677 37.75 12.58 31.45
CA LEU A 677 38.31 13.33 30.32
C LEU A 677 39.55 12.66 29.71
N THR A 678 40.25 11.82 30.47
CA THR A 678 41.36 11.00 29.99
C THR A 678 40.94 9.57 29.62
N LEU A 679 39.63 9.30 29.52
CA LEU A 679 39.04 7.99 29.21
C LEU A 679 39.57 6.85 30.10
N GLY A 680 39.83 7.14 31.38
CA GLY A 680 40.28 6.17 32.36
C GLY A 680 41.73 5.73 32.22
N ALA A 681 42.55 6.37 31.36
CA ALA A 681 43.94 5.99 31.09
C ALA A 681 44.84 5.93 32.34
N TYR A 682 44.46 6.61 33.44
CA TYR A 682 45.15 6.57 34.73
C TYR A 682 44.31 5.85 35.79
N PHE A 683 44.08 4.55 35.61
CA PHE A 683 43.26 3.69 36.47
C PHE A 683 43.53 3.82 37.99
N ILE A 684 44.81 4.01 38.37
CA ILE A 684 45.20 4.22 39.78
C ILE A 684 44.56 5.49 40.37
N LEU A 685 44.43 6.57 39.59
CA LEU A 685 43.75 7.80 40.04
C LEU A 685 42.24 7.60 40.19
N GLY A 686 41.62 6.75 39.37
CA GLY A 686 40.22 6.35 39.51
C GLY A 686 39.94 5.63 40.83
N ILE A 687 40.79 4.68 41.21
CA ILE A 687 40.70 4.00 42.50
C ILE A 687 40.89 4.99 43.67
N VAL A 688 41.86 5.90 43.57
CA VAL A 688 42.07 6.95 44.58
C VAL A 688 40.85 7.88 44.68
N GLY A 689 40.23 8.24 43.55
CA GLY A 689 39.00 9.02 43.48
C GLY A 689 37.82 8.34 44.17
N ILE A 690 37.65 7.03 43.96
CA ILE A 690 36.63 6.20 44.62
C ILE A 690 36.86 6.17 46.13
N ILE A 691 38.08 5.88 46.58
CA ILE A 691 38.41 5.80 48.01
C ILE A 691 38.16 7.15 48.71
N LEU A 692 38.61 8.26 48.13
CA LEU A 692 38.38 9.60 48.67
C LEU A 692 36.90 9.99 48.65
N GLY A 693 36.13 9.52 47.66
CA GLY A 693 34.68 9.68 47.58
C GLY A 693 33.97 8.95 48.73
N ILE A 694 34.32 7.69 49.00
CA ILE A 694 33.76 6.91 50.11
C ILE A 694 34.11 7.55 51.47
N ILE A 695 35.36 8.00 51.64
CA ILE A 695 35.79 8.70 52.86
C ILE A 695 35.00 10.01 53.02
N GLY A 696 34.80 10.75 51.93
CA GLY A 696 34.02 11.97 51.90
C GLY A 696 32.54 11.77 52.25
N ILE A 697 31.95 10.63 51.89
CA ILE A 697 30.56 10.26 52.20
C ILE A 697 30.40 9.77 53.66
N ARG A 698 31.41 9.10 54.22
CA ARG A 698 31.38 8.58 55.59
C ARG A 698 31.47 9.66 56.68
N ASP A 699 31.94 10.86 56.35
CA ASP A 699 32.01 11.99 57.29
C ASP A 699 30.61 12.63 57.48
N LYS A 700 29.81 12.03 58.39
CA LYS A 700 28.39 12.40 58.62
C LYS A 700 28.18 13.84 59.12
N GLU A 701 29.24 14.56 59.48
CA GLU A 701 29.17 15.96 59.90
C GLU A 701 29.33 16.98 58.75
N LYS A 702 29.52 16.53 57.49
CA LYS A 702 29.66 17.41 56.31
C LYS A 702 28.60 17.13 55.22
N LYS A 703 28.52 18.00 54.19
CA LYS A 703 27.64 17.78 53.02
C LYS A 703 28.33 16.86 52.00
N ASN A 704 27.65 15.81 51.55
CA ASN A 704 28.25 14.69 50.81
C ASN A 704 28.02 14.72 49.29
N GLY A 705 27.32 15.72 48.76
CA GLY A 705 26.92 15.76 47.34
C GLY A 705 28.10 15.62 46.36
N PHE A 706 29.17 16.39 46.55
CA PHE A 706 30.36 16.30 45.68
C PHE A 706 31.11 14.97 45.83
N ALA A 707 31.10 14.37 47.02
CA ALA A 707 31.73 13.07 47.25
C ALA A 707 30.98 11.93 46.54
N ALA A 708 29.65 11.96 46.53
CA ALA A 708 28.80 11.00 45.80
C ALA A 708 28.95 11.14 44.29
N ILE A 709 29.03 12.37 43.77
CA ILE A 709 29.22 12.61 42.35
C ILE A 709 30.65 12.18 41.93
N GLY A 710 31.68 12.50 42.71
CA GLY A 710 33.06 12.08 42.43
C GLY A 710 33.27 10.57 42.43
N LEU A 711 32.61 9.87 43.37
CA LEU A 711 32.55 8.40 43.41
C LEU A 711 31.93 7.84 42.11
N THR A 712 30.76 8.35 41.74
CA THR A 712 30.00 7.88 40.58
C THR A 712 30.79 8.08 39.28
N LEU A 713 31.39 9.27 39.10
CA LEU A 713 32.20 9.58 37.92
C LEU A 713 33.45 8.69 37.84
N SER A 714 34.08 8.36 38.98
CA SER A 714 35.26 7.50 39.00
C SER A 714 34.93 6.02 38.75
N VAL A 715 33.71 5.55 39.10
CA VAL A 715 33.21 4.21 38.75
C VAL A 715 32.89 4.13 37.26
N ILE A 716 32.22 5.15 36.70
CA ILE A 716 31.89 5.21 35.27
C ILE A 716 33.17 5.18 34.43
N SER A 717 34.21 5.94 34.80
CA SER A 717 35.48 5.92 34.03
C SER A 717 36.17 4.56 34.05
N LEU A 718 35.96 3.76 35.10
CA LEU A 718 36.55 2.43 35.27
C LEU A 718 35.82 1.38 34.41
N VAL A 719 34.49 1.51 34.29
CA VAL A 719 33.67 0.71 33.37
C VAL A 719 34.03 1.02 31.91
N ILE A 720 34.18 2.29 31.54
CA ILE A 720 34.59 2.69 30.18
C ILE A 720 35.97 2.11 29.83
N PHE A 721 36.93 2.16 30.77
CA PHE A 721 38.25 1.58 30.56
C PHE A 721 38.21 0.04 30.38
N ALA A 722 37.37 -0.68 31.13
CA ALA A 722 37.19 -2.12 30.99
C ALA A 722 36.58 -2.51 29.63
N VAL A 723 35.58 -1.74 29.16
CA VAL A 723 34.99 -1.93 27.83
C VAL A 723 36.03 -1.72 26.73
N MET A 724 36.87 -0.69 26.84
CA MET A 724 37.94 -0.44 25.87
C MET A 724 38.97 -1.58 25.80
N ILE A 725 39.30 -2.21 26.94
CA ILE A 725 40.17 -3.40 26.96
C ILE A 725 39.48 -4.59 26.31
N ILE A 726 38.19 -4.81 26.58
CA ILE A 726 37.41 -5.90 25.96
C ILE A 726 37.38 -5.71 24.44
N VAL A 727 37.08 -4.49 23.96
CA VAL A 727 37.09 -4.17 22.52
C VAL A 727 38.49 -4.38 21.92
N ALA A 728 39.56 -3.97 22.61
CA ALA A 728 40.92 -4.20 22.13
C ALA A 728 41.30 -5.70 22.08
N LEU A 729 40.80 -6.52 23.01
CA LEU A 729 40.98 -7.98 23.01
C LEU A 729 40.16 -8.65 21.90
N PHE A 730 38.96 -8.15 21.62
CA PHE A 730 38.13 -8.64 20.51
C PHE A 730 38.74 -8.30 19.14
N LEU A 731 39.28 -7.09 18.97
CA LEU A 731 39.96 -6.69 17.74
C LEU A 731 41.32 -7.37 17.56
N GLY A 732 42.02 -7.71 18.65
CA GLY A 732 43.27 -8.48 18.62
C GLY A 732 43.09 -9.96 18.24
N ASN A 733 41.88 -10.50 18.37
CA ASN A 733 41.55 -11.87 17.98
C ASN A 733 41.11 -12.01 16.51
N TYR A 734 41.08 -10.91 15.74
CA TYR A 734 40.63 -10.92 14.34
C TYR A 734 41.77 -11.04 13.31
N THR A 735 43.02 -11.26 13.73
CA THR A 735 44.18 -11.19 12.81
C THR A 735 44.89 -12.50 12.50
N ASP A 736 44.47 -13.67 12.97
CA ASP A 736 45.24 -14.91 12.72
C ASP A 736 44.52 -16.06 11.97
N ASP A 737 43.23 -16.01 11.68
CA ASP A 737 42.53 -17.18 11.09
C ASP A 737 42.06 -17.04 9.61
N ASP A 738 42.26 -15.89 8.95
CA ASP A 738 41.78 -15.65 7.57
C ASP A 738 42.87 -15.68 6.47
N PHE A 739 44.10 -16.12 6.76
CA PHE A 739 45.21 -16.00 5.80
C PHE A 739 45.52 -17.24 4.93
N ASP A 740 44.94 -18.43 5.16
CA ASP A 740 45.44 -19.66 4.49
C ASP A 740 44.53 -20.30 3.42
N MET A 741 43.41 -19.67 3.02
CA MET A 741 42.50 -20.25 2.02
C MET A 741 42.56 -19.59 0.62
N ASN A 742 43.37 -18.55 0.43
CA ASN A 742 43.44 -17.76 -0.81
C ASN A 742 44.68 -17.98 -1.70
N GLN A 743 45.51 -19.00 -1.44
CA GLN A 743 46.71 -19.27 -2.25
C GLN A 743 46.52 -20.35 -3.35
N SER A 744 45.40 -21.09 -3.38
CA SER A 744 45.17 -22.19 -4.35
C SER A 744 44.38 -21.79 -5.60
N ILE A 745 43.74 -20.62 -5.63
CA ILE A 745 42.84 -20.19 -6.72
C ILE A 745 43.56 -19.30 -7.75
N ILE A 746 44.77 -18.80 -7.48
CA ILE A 746 45.48 -17.84 -8.34
C ILE A 746 46.24 -18.48 -9.52
N ASN A 747 46.38 -19.81 -9.58
CA ASN A 747 47.23 -20.46 -10.61
C ASN A 747 46.52 -21.07 -11.83
N GLN A 748 45.25 -20.76 -12.12
CA GLN A 748 44.54 -21.35 -13.27
C GLN A 748 44.05 -20.41 -14.38
N ASN A 749 44.33 -19.09 -14.34
CA ASN A 749 43.81 -18.14 -15.34
C ASN A 749 44.87 -17.43 -16.23
N GLU A 750 46.00 -18.09 -16.54
CA GLU A 750 46.85 -17.69 -17.69
C GLU A 750 46.81 -18.77 -18.78
N LEU A 751 45.75 -18.77 -19.60
CA LEU A 751 45.60 -19.29 -20.98
C LEU A 751 44.07 -19.28 -21.21
N GLU A 752 43.43 -18.52 -22.10
CA GLU A 752 43.78 -18.10 -23.45
C GLU A 752 43.07 -16.78 -23.81
N LYS A 753 43.81 -15.91 -24.50
CA LYS A 753 43.30 -14.88 -25.41
C LYS A 753 43.14 -15.52 -26.79
N SER A 754 41.97 -15.42 -27.44
CA SER A 754 41.89 -15.18 -28.90
C SER A 754 40.46 -14.89 -29.44
N VAL A 755 40.14 -13.59 -29.57
CA VAL A 755 39.51 -12.83 -30.71
C VAL A 755 38.12 -13.28 -31.31
N PRO A 756 37.37 -12.44 -32.08
CA PRO A 756 36.35 -11.47 -31.62
C PRO A 756 34.95 -11.53 -32.31
N GLU A 757 34.00 -10.83 -31.69
CA GLU A 757 32.81 -10.09 -32.21
C GLU A 757 31.81 -10.74 -33.20
N TYR A 758 30.56 -10.96 -32.74
CA TYR A 758 29.43 -10.02 -32.94
C TYR A 758 28.21 -10.37 -32.04
N GLY A 759 27.84 -9.43 -31.17
CA GLY A 759 26.47 -9.06 -30.76
C GLY A 759 25.61 -10.01 -29.89
N THR A 760 25.53 -9.76 -28.58
CA THR A 760 24.29 -9.29 -27.91
C THR A 760 24.59 -8.94 -26.44
N ASN A 761 24.21 -7.72 -26.05
CA ASN A 761 24.24 -7.23 -24.67
C ASN A 761 23.08 -7.85 -23.88
N VAL A 762 23.37 -8.38 -22.69
CA VAL A 762 22.44 -8.42 -21.55
C VAL A 762 23.26 -8.13 -20.29
N GLU A 763 23.24 -6.86 -19.87
CA GLU A 763 23.54 -6.46 -18.49
C GLU A 763 22.36 -6.91 -17.62
N ILE A 764 22.66 -7.68 -16.56
CA ILE A 764 21.73 -7.88 -15.46
C ILE A 764 21.95 -6.69 -14.52
N GLU A 765 21.20 -5.63 -14.77
CA GLU A 765 21.02 -4.50 -13.87
C GLU A 765 20.12 -4.95 -12.72
N THR A 766 20.64 -4.91 -11.49
CA THR A 766 19.86 -4.99 -10.26
C THR A 766 18.93 -3.79 -10.15
N VAL A 767 17.65 -3.98 -10.50
CA VAL A 767 16.60 -2.97 -10.33
C VAL A 767 16.02 -3.07 -8.92
N TYR A 768 16.50 -2.20 -8.02
CA TYR A 768 15.69 -1.69 -6.91
C TYR A 768 14.90 -0.49 -7.45
N ASN A 769 13.58 -0.63 -7.57
CA ASN A 769 12.71 0.47 -7.99
C ASN A 769 12.64 1.53 -6.89
N ASN A 770 13.30 2.65 -7.15
CA ASN A 770 13.41 3.82 -6.29
C ASN A 770 12.54 4.99 -6.82
N GLU A 771 11.32 4.71 -7.30
CA GLU A 771 10.45 5.73 -7.94
C GLU A 771 9.17 6.09 -7.16
N ASN A 772 8.84 5.44 -6.05
CA ASN A 772 7.64 5.80 -5.25
C ASN A 772 7.92 6.65 -3.99
N ILE A 773 9.18 6.90 -3.62
CA ILE A 773 9.51 7.68 -2.41
C ILE A 773 9.88 9.14 -2.75
N SER A 774 10.28 9.43 -3.99
CA SER A 774 10.68 10.77 -4.42
C SER A 774 9.52 11.70 -4.80
N GLN A 775 8.27 11.22 -4.80
CA GLN A 775 7.08 12.05 -5.07
C GLN A 775 6.41 12.62 -3.81
N ILE A 776 6.78 12.18 -2.61
CA ILE A 776 6.22 12.68 -1.35
C ILE A 776 6.97 13.92 -0.85
N GLU A 777 8.25 14.11 -1.20
CA GLU A 777 9.05 15.24 -0.70
C GLU A 777 8.82 16.58 -1.43
N ASN A 778 7.97 16.64 -2.47
CA ASN A 778 7.77 17.87 -3.27
C ASN A 778 6.31 18.36 -3.36
N ARG A 779 5.51 18.18 -2.31
CA ARG A 779 4.25 18.94 -2.16
C ARG A 779 4.07 19.45 -0.72
N LYS A 780 4.72 20.57 -0.42
CA LYS A 780 4.15 21.50 0.57
C LYS A 780 3.09 22.33 -0.14
N THR A 781 1.98 22.50 0.59
CA THR A 781 0.78 23.31 0.33
C THR A 781 -0.19 22.77 -0.73
N GLU A 782 -1.25 22.08 -0.28
CA GLU A 782 -2.69 22.35 -0.53
C GLU A 782 -3.55 21.07 -0.40
N ASN A 783 -4.49 21.06 0.57
CA ASN A 783 -5.62 20.15 0.83
C ASN A 783 -5.43 18.63 0.58
N THR A 784 -5.10 17.89 1.64
CA THR A 784 -5.14 16.42 1.70
C THR A 784 -6.58 15.91 1.47
N SER A 785 -6.81 15.05 0.48
CA SER A 785 -8.14 14.45 0.25
C SER A 785 -8.37 13.26 1.18
N HIS A 786 -9.63 12.94 1.48
CA HIS A 786 -10.00 11.80 2.34
C HIS A 786 -9.49 10.44 1.80
N ASP A 787 -9.27 10.34 0.49
CA ASP A 787 -8.75 9.12 -0.17
C ASP A 787 -7.24 8.94 0.04
N ASP A 788 -6.47 10.04 0.18
CA ASP A 788 -5.02 10.00 0.42
C ASP A 788 -4.68 9.53 1.84
N VAL A 789 -5.51 9.95 2.82
CA VAL A 789 -5.39 9.50 4.21
C VAL A 789 -5.71 8.01 4.32
N LYS A 790 -6.75 7.55 3.61
CA LYS A 790 -7.13 6.13 3.60
C LYS A 790 -6.04 5.24 2.99
N MET A 791 -5.44 5.63 1.87
CA MET A 791 -4.30 4.89 1.27
C MET A 791 -3.10 4.80 2.22
N THR A 792 -2.87 5.83 3.04
CA THR A 792 -1.78 5.83 4.03
C THR A 792 -2.07 4.88 5.20
N ILE A 793 -3.32 4.82 5.66
CA ILE A 793 -3.77 3.90 6.71
C ILE A 793 -3.76 2.45 6.23
N ASP A 794 -4.21 2.19 5.01
CA ASP A 794 -4.18 0.84 4.41
C ASP A 794 -2.74 0.31 4.33
N ALA A 795 -1.74 1.19 4.17
CA ALA A 795 -0.32 0.82 4.17
C ALA A 795 0.24 0.50 5.58
N LEU A 796 -0.42 0.97 6.65
CA LEU A 796 -0.11 0.66 8.04
C LEU A 796 -0.65 -0.70 8.49
N ILE A 797 -1.50 -1.36 7.70
CA ILE A 797 -2.02 -2.69 8.04
C ILE A 797 -0.88 -3.72 8.00
N GLY A 798 -0.73 -4.45 9.10
CA GLY A 798 0.32 -5.46 9.28
C GLY A 798 0.81 -5.56 10.72
N THR A 799 1.78 -6.45 10.92
CA THR A 799 2.42 -6.67 12.24
C THR A 799 3.84 -6.10 12.22
N TYR A 800 4.16 -5.36 13.28
CA TYR A 800 5.42 -4.64 13.45
C TYR A 800 6.06 -5.04 14.77
N ALA A 801 7.37 -5.26 14.75
CA ALA A 801 8.11 -5.62 15.94
C ALA A 801 9.29 -4.68 16.17
N TRP A 802 9.54 -4.40 17.45
CA TRP A 802 10.71 -3.69 17.94
C TRP A 802 11.32 -4.47 19.09
N THR A 803 12.64 -4.58 19.10
CA THR A 803 13.38 -5.33 20.12
C THR A 803 14.65 -4.59 20.48
N TRP A 804 15.02 -4.59 21.76
CA TRP A 804 16.26 -3.99 22.24
C TRP A 804 16.92 -4.89 23.30
N GLY A 805 18.21 -5.21 23.10
CA GLY A 805 19.06 -5.97 24.03
C GLY A 805 19.66 -7.26 23.48
N GLU A 806 20.79 -7.70 24.05
CA GLU A 806 21.39 -9.04 23.86
C GLU A 806 21.51 -9.72 25.26
N ASN A 807 20.86 -10.89 25.45
CA ASN A 807 20.68 -11.66 26.71
C ASN A 807 19.63 -11.11 27.72
N GLU A 808 19.57 -11.64 28.95
CA GLU A 808 18.45 -11.68 29.95
C GLU A 808 17.60 -10.39 30.19
N ASP A 809 17.98 -9.24 29.62
CA ASP A 809 17.19 -8.00 29.59
C ASP A 809 16.58 -7.77 28.18
N PHE A 810 15.99 -8.80 27.58
CA PHE A 810 15.28 -8.66 26.30
C PHE A 810 13.97 -7.92 26.54
N CYS A 811 13.88 -6.67 26.09
CA CYS A 811 12.61 -5.97 25.97
C CYS A 811 12.26 -5.75 24.51
N GLY A 812 10.97 -5.71 24.26
CA GLY A 812 10.47 -5.52 22.92
C GLY A 812 8.97 -5.33 22.96
N ALA A 813 8.44 -5.03 21.81
CA ALA A 813 7.02 -4.91 21.62
C ALA A 813 6.66 -5.33 20.20
N GLU A 814 5.48 -5.89 20.08
CA GLU A 814 4.84 -6.24 18.82
C GLU A 814 3.49 -5.53 18.76
N ILE A 815 3.19 -4.93 17.62
CA ILE A 815 1.95 -4.20 17.37
C ILE A 815 1.41 -4.64 16.01
N THR A 816 0.15 -5.03 15.99
CA THR A 816 -0.62 -5.42 14.80
C THR A 816 -1.75 -4.43 14.60
N ILE A 817 -1.84 -3.88 13.39
CA ILE A 817 -2.88 -2.95 12.98
C ILE A 817 -3.74 -3.65 11.93
N TYR A 818 -5.06 -3.69 12.12
CA TYR A 818 -5.99 -4.40 11.23
C TYR A 818 -7.40 -3.79 11.24
N TYR A 819 -8.21 -4.15 10.25
CA TYR A 819 -9.64 -3.89 10.26
C TYR A 819 -10.40 -5.10 10.84
N ASP A 820 -11.28 -4.87 11.81
CA ASP A 820 -12.16 -5.90 12.34
C ASP A 820 -13.31 -6.26 11.37
N ALA A 821 -14.18 -7.18 11.78
CA ALA A 821 -15.31 -7.64 10.96
C ALA A 821 -16.35 -6.53 10.67
N ASP A 822 -16.39 -5.47 11.48
CA ASP A 822 -17.26 -4.30 11.32
C ASP A 822 -16.56 -3.16 10.55
N ASN A 823 -15.36 -3.42 10.01
CA ASN A 823 -14.52 -2.48 9.28
C ASN A 823 -14.06 -1.29 10.14
N THR A 824 -13.90 -1.53 11.45
CA THR A 824 -13.28 -0.61 12.42
C THR A 824 -11.78 -0.86 12.47
N LEU A 825 -10.98 0.21 12.51
CA LEU A 825 -9.53 0.09 12.63
C LEU A 825 -9.16 -0.24 14.08
N CYS A 826 -8.42 -1.32 14.28
CA CYS A 826 -8.06 -1.88 15.58
C CYS A 826 -6.55 -2.06 15.69
N ILE A 827 -6.07 -2.05 16.94
CA ILE A 827 -4.69 -2.32 17.30
C ILE A 827 -4.69 -3.44 18.34
N ASP A 828 -3.89 -4.46 18.10
CA ASP A 828 -3.52 -5.49 19.08
C ASP A 828 -2.00 -5.51 19.23
N GLY A 829 -1.50 -5.67 20.45
CA GLY A 829 -0.06 -5.70 20.68
C GLY A 829 0.33 -6.21 22.06
N TYR A 830 1.61 -6.55 22.16
CA TYR A 830 2.24 -7.02 23.39
C TYR A 830 3.55 -6.28 23.58
N SER A 831 3.82 -5.77 24.77
CA SER A 831 5.20 -5.44 25.19
C SER A 831 5.70 -6.47 26.16
N TRP A 832 7.02 -6.61 26.18
CA TRP A 832 7.70 -7.43 27.17
C TRP A 832 8.98 -6.76 27.66
N SER A 833 9.34 -7.01 28.92
CA SER A 833 10.72 -6.88 29.40
C SER A 833 11.03 -8.05 30.31
N GLY A 834 12.04 -8.81 29.92
CA GLY A 834 12.32 -10.10 30.51
C GLY A 834 11.10 -11.03 30.34
N VAL A 835 10.43 -11.37 31.45
CA VAL A 835 9.29 -12.31 31.49
C VAL A 835 7.94 -11.63 31.69
N SER A 836 7.94 -10.32 31.89
CA SER A 836 6.74 -9.55 32.15
C SER A 836 6.16 -9.11 30.81
N ILE A 837 4.94 -9.55 30.48
CA ILE A 837 4.22 -9.22 29.24
C ILE A 837 3.03 -8.34 29.58
N SER A 838 2.82 -7.29 28.81
CA SER A 838 1.60 -6.49 28.87
C SER A 838 0.91 -6.45 27.51
N GLU A 839 -0.40 -6.68 27.50
CA GLU A 839 -1.23 -6.64 26.31
C GLU A 839 -1.87 -5.25 26.13
N ILE A 840 -1.99 -4.82 24.88
CA ILE A 840 -2.77 -3.66 24.45
C ILE A 840 -3.68 -4.13 23.33
N SER A 841 -4.99 -3.98 23.50
CA SER A 841 -5.97 -4.35 22.49
C SER A 841 -7.13 -3.36 22.51
N GLY A 842 -7.51 -2.83 21.35
CA GLY A 842 -8.69 -1.99 21.22
C GLY A 842 -8.83 -1.26 19.88
N SER A 843 -9.92 -0.53 19.73
CA SER A 843 -10.20 0.28 18.54
C SER A 843 -9.39 1.58 18.55
N VAL A 844 -8.88 1.99 17.39
CA VAL A 844 -8.21 3.29 17.20
C VAL A 844 -9.15 4.41 17.61
N THR A 845 -8.67 5.29 18.49
CA THR A 845 -9.45 6.40 19.06
C THR A 845 -9.45 7.64 18.19
N ASN A 846 -8.38 7.87 17.43
CA ASN A 846 -8.26 9.03 16.53
C ASN A 846 -7.38 8.75 15.31
N ILE A 847 -7.66 9.45 14.21
CA ILE A 847 -6.91 9.39 12.94
C ILE A 847 -6.58 10.81 12.54
N PHE A 848 -5.29 11.09 12.32
CA PHE A 848 -4.80 12.43 11.98
C PHE A 848 -4.73 12.66 10.46
N GLU A 849 -4.68 13.94 10.05
CA GLU A 849 -4.66 14.34 8.63
C GLU A 849 -3.40 13.91 7.87
N ASP A 850 -2.33 13.54 8.59
CA ASP A 850 -1.08 13.02 8.02
C ASP A 850 -1.04 11.48 7.92
N GLY A 851 -2.13 10.81 8.29
CA GLY A 851 -2.25 9.34 8.26
C GLY A 851 -1.72 8.64 9.50
N SER A 852 -1.25 9.36 10.53
CA SER A 852 -0.95 8.76 11.84
C SER A 852 -2.24 8.39 12.60
N ILE A 853 -2.12 7.41 13.50
CA ILE A 853 -3.25 6.86 14.27
C ILE A 853 -2.95 6.87 15.76
N GLU A 854 -3.97 7.11 16.58
CA GLU A 854 -3.88 7.13 18.04
C GLU A 854 -4.80 6.09 18.65
N TYR A 855 -4.31 5.43 19.69
CA TYR A 855 -5.09 4.60 20.60
C TYR A 855 -4.92 5.12 22.02
N LEU A 856 -6.02 5.44 22.71
CA LEU A 856 -6.06 5.79 24.13
C LEU A 856 -6.96 4.81 24.89
N ASP A 857 -6.53 4.38 26.07
CA ASP A 857 -7.35 3.63 27.01
C ASP A 857 -8.35 4.53 27.78
N GLU A 858 -9.17 3.92 28.64
CA GLU A 858 -10.19 4.63 29.44
C GLU A 858 -9.61 5.66 30.43
N TRP A 859 -8.30 5.61 30.70
CA TRP A 859 -7.59 6.53 31.60
C TRP A 859 -6.77 7.60 30.86
N GLY A 860 -6.80 7.59 29.52
CA GLY A 860 -6.08 8.53 28.67
C GLY A 860 -4.59 8.22 28.52
N ALA A 861 -4.17 6.98 28.84
CA ALA A 861 -2.85 6.47 28.46
C ALA A 861 -2.94 5.72 27.12
N GLY A 862 -1.95 5.88 26.25
CA GLY A 862 -2.11 5.50 24.85
C GLY A 862 -0.84 5.58 24.01
N ILE A 863 -0.93 5.18 22.75
CA ILE A 863 0.14 5.29 21.76
C ILE A 863 -0.32 6.07 20.54
N ILE A 864 0.60 6.81 19.94
CA ILE A 864 0.48 7.38 18.60
C ILE A 864 1.45 6.65 17.67
N ILE A 865 0.95 6.22 16.52
CA ILE A 865 1.72 5.50 15.51
C ILE A 865 1.86 6.36 14.26
N HIS A 866 3.09 6.61 13.86
CA HIS A 866 3.46 7.36 12.67
C HIS A 866 4.04 6.41 11.60
N PRO A 867 3.61 6.52 10.32
CA PRO A 867 4.23 5.78 9.23
C PRO A 867 5.69 6.22 9.02
N ALA A 868 6.61 5.26 8.87
CA ALA A 868 8.02 5.53 8.56
C ALA A 868 8.36 5.26 7.08
N ASN A 869 9.30 6.04 6.53
CA ASN A 869 9.67 5.99 5.11
C ASN A 869 10.29 4.66 4.65
N ASN A 870 10.68 3.78 5.57
CA ASN A 870 11.29 2.47 5.30
C ASN A 870 10.28 1.31 5.31
N GLY A 871 8.97 1.60 5.38
CA GLY A 871 7.91 0.60 5.51
C GLY A 871 7.68 0.09 6.94
N GLY A 872 8.41 0.63 7.92
CA GLY A 872 8.17 0.43 9.35
C GLY A 872 7.23 1.50 9.95
N ILE A 873 7.18 1.55 11.28
CA ILE A 873 6.41 2.56 12.03
C ILE A 873 7.24 3.16 13.16
N SER A 874 6.96 4.41 13.51
CA SER A 874 7.46 5.08 14.71
C SER A 874 6.34 5.19 15.72
N VAL A 875 6.57 4.73 16.94
CA VAL A 875 5.55 4.70 18.01
C VAL A 875 5.96 5.67 19.11
N GLU A 876 5.02 6.52 19.53
CA GLU A 876 5.16 7.43 20.67
C GLU A 876 4.15 7.06 21.75
N GLU A 877 4.61 6.82 22.98
CA GLU A 877 3.74 6.52 24.11
C GLU A 877 3.37 7.78 24.91
N HIS A 878 2.09 7.86 25.28
CA HIS A 878 1.52 8.91 26.11
C HIS A 878 0.94 8.29 27.38
N GLY A 879 1.55 8.55 28.54
CA GLY A 879 1.16 7.91 29.79
C GLY A 879 1.92 6.62 30.05
N THR A 880 1.39 5.75 30.89
CA THR A 880 1.97 4.42 31.15
C THR A 880 0.96 3.39 30.68
N LEU A 881 1.25 2.74 29.57
CA LEU A 881 0.43 1.68 29.03
C LEU A 881 0.95 0.32 29.49
N GLY A 882 0.08 -0.44 30.15
CA GLY A 882 0.42 -1.75 30.68
C GLY A 882 0.95 -1.76 32.11
N GLU A 883 0.94 -2.95 32.74
CA GLU A 883 1.34 -3.12 34.15
C GLU A 883 2.87 -3.23 34.34
N VAL A 884 3.61 -3.38 33.24
CA VAL A 884 5.06 -3.56 33.20
C VAL A 884 5.66 -2.24 32.72
N GLY A 885 6.58 -1.63 33.48
CA GLY A 885 7.15 -0.30 33.20
C GLY A 885 8.09 -0.19 31.99
N THR A 886 7.73 -0.83 30.87
CA THR A 886 8.42 -0.83 29.58
C THR A 886 7.74 0.12 28.61
N SER A 887 8.53 0.90 27.88
CA SER A 887 7.94 1.80 26.90
C SER A 887 7.66 1.11 25.58
N PHE A 888 6.50 1.40 24.99
CA PHE A 888 6.17 1.05 23.60
C PHE A 888 6.80 2.03 22.59
N SER A 889 7.53 3.05 23.05
CA SER A 889 8.10 4.07 22.17
C SER A 889 9.33 3.54 21.41
N GLY A 890 9.36 3.70 20.09
CA GLY A 890 10.48 3.24 19.26
C GLY A 890 10.16 3.10 17.78
N GLU A 891 11.16 2.70 17.00
CA GLU A 891 11.04 2.44 15.56
C GLU A 891 10.87 0.94 15.30
N TYR A 892 9.71 0.52 14.81
CA TYR A 892 9.38 -0.89 14.59
C TYR A 892 9.54 -1.25 13.12
N GLN A 893 10.00 -2.48 12.88
CA GLN A 893 10.11 -3.04 11.54
C GLN A 893 8.90 -3.91 11.22
N LYS A 894 8.40 -3.83 9.99
CA LYS A 894 7.31 -4.67 9.52
C LYS A 894 7.77 -6.12 9.35
N ILE A 895 7.06 -7.06 9.94
CA ILE A 895 7.39 -8.49 9.90
C ILE A 895 6.35 -9.33 9.13
N LEU A 896 5.11 -8.84 8.99
CA LEU A 896 4.05 -9.48 8.21
C LEU A 896 3.18 -8.44 7.49
N ASP A 897 2.87 -8.71 6.22
CA ASP A 897 2.14 -7.81 5.31
C ASP A 897 0.64 -8.10 5.18
N ASP A 898 0.10 -9.16 5.82
CA ASP A 898 -1.25 -9.64 5.50
C ASP A 898 -2.10 -10.08 6.70
N SER A 899 -3.38 -9.73 6.65
CA SER A 899 -4.43 -9.93 7.66
C SER A 899 -4.95 -11.37 7.79
N SER A 900 -4.30 -12.34 7.14
CA SER A 900 -4.83 -13.70 6.93
C SER A 900 -4.47 -14.72 8.03
N ASN A 901 -4.01 -14.29 9.21
CA ASN A 901 -3.64 -15.19 10.31
C ASN A 901 -4.14 -14.81 11.73
N LEU A 902 -5.27 -14.10 11.85
CA LEU A 902 -5.98 -14.00 13.14
C LEU A 902 -6.99 -15.14 13.29
N GLY A 903 -6.44 -16.35 13.50
CA GLY A 903 -7.19 -17.49 13.99
C GLY A 903 -7.42 -17.37 15.50
N VAL A 904 -8.51 -16.70 15.88
CA VAL A 904 -9.28 -16.87 17.13
C VAL A 904 -8.46 -16.84 18.43
N SER A 905 -8.36 -15.66 19.05
CA SER A 905 -8.18 -15.56 20.50
C SER A 905 -9.38 -16.19 21.20
N ALA A 906 -9.10 -17.22 21.98
CA ALA A 906 -10.05 -17.97 22.77
C ALA A 906 -10.54 -17.13 23.96
N SER A 907 -11.70 -16.49 23.80
CA SER A 907 -12.49 -16.03 24.95
C SER A 907 -13.96 -15.89 24.58
N THR A 908 -14.71 -17.00 24.60
CA THR A 908 -16.11 -17.12 25.07
C THR A 908 -16.56 -18.57 24.86
N ILE A 909 -16.33 -19.43 25.86
CA ILE A 909 -17.26 -20.53 26.16
C ILE A 909 -17.49 -20.46 27.67
N ILE A 910 -18.62 -19.83 28.01
CA ILE A 910 -19.27 -19.96 29.32
C ILE A 910 -20.06 -21.27 29.29
N GLU A 911 -19.97 -21.99 30.39
CA GLU A 911 -20.53 -23.30 30.75
C GLU A 911 -21.88 -23.71 30.11
N GLU A 912 -21.94 -24.95 29.61
CA GLU A 912 -22.85 -26.00 30.11
C GLU A 912 -22.19 -27.39 30.02
#